data_AF-A0A8U0P9S7-F1
#
_entry.id   AF-A0A8U0P9S7-F1
#
_cell.length_a   1.000
_cell.length_b   1.000
_cell.length_c   1.000
_cell.angle_alpha   90.00
_cell.angle_beta   90.00
_cell.angle_gamma   90.00
#
_symmetry.space_group_name_H-M   'P 1'
#
loop_
_entity.id
_entity.type
_entity.pdbx_description
1 polymer ?
#
loop_
_entity_poly.entity_id
_entity_poly.type
_entity_poly.pdbx_seq_one_letter_code
_entity_poly.pdbx_strand_id
1 'polypeptide(L)'
;MLPYRLACQDCGVKFDTIGSFKQHVRRKQHQQQVAELFQTDEYKGQVYFAAISVLEHLARKPTNTQYPIIGMCLVTLCVCPEGRDTFYLCHSCEEKCGPGQIIDHLLSADHLSNYYSYTDPDVLSFSWMPNMDMLNLIRPLAVKEMDKNGPGVLRVLDMPKSVFVKLKRSGYSKVMQALTQTDRLAECIRADRPERMTIQEYHRDPNRKHPLLGLQHLVEYCCEGHGQRRSYLCQLCRLPVPSRRVIQHTLSFDHLYWYFKVCHPFTLLMKDCYKEYSCRFISMILDLANQAQDISQSANKEIQQVVLEPAVFSSVEFSVYTEALRKLQTIRRDHEGSLKTSITPGDKLVPFSEGSKITKDVTMTTVAEAVPMETKSSPEKTNVTPTAVETVATASTAPVVTTATSQRGTCRLHCQDCNVVCESVSQYKLHVRHWEHKKMLGDIFGPGDEDSKACIPSFTLYEYLRNPERTEPIIGVYLLVMCVSTECWKMPFYLCHTCQEIIPANLVMTHLTSTLHLRSTLMYQSPQCLPFGWGTEMGLEVLKTLACEEERVRGERENVLKVFDIPDSVFHSIKMSSYSSAMKRLKNFHRYLKVDRPLTFSAHLKNKDRRIPLLGLQFLVQYSVTRAGASSPGWGFMCLLCERKLSDGLSIAHIHSHEHVTTFLERAHPGSVKEVKESDERRSEILLDLAQQAEKIHAMGRLQVSHTHTLHQTCPGKTLQTTTKNPQLYPVVMHCPHPSSLALSLSL
;
A
#
# COMPACT_ATOMS: atom_id res chain seq x y z
N MET A 1 -15.81 26.86 -12.43
CA MET A 1 -14.42 26.39 -12.66
C MET A 1 -13.67 27.49 -13.40
N LEU A 2 -12.47 27.82 -12.95
CA LEU A 2 -11.56 28.71 -13.69
C LEU A 2 -11.20 28.06 -15.05
N PRO A 3 -11.08 28.84 -16.14
CA PRO A 3 -10.76 28.30 -17.46
C PRO A 3 -9.33 27.74 -17.49
N TYR A 4 -9.12 26.69 -18.28
CA TYR A 4 -7.78 26.16 -18.54
C TYR A 4 -6.97 27.15 -19.40
N ARG A 5 -5.64 27.08 -19.30
CA ARG A 5 -4.70 27.88 -20.10
C ARG A 5 -3.64 27.00 -20.76
N LEU A 6 -3.17 27.43 -21.92
CA LEU A 6 -2.07 26.81 -22.64
C LEU A 6 -0.86 27.74 -22.65
N ALA A 7 0.34 27.17 -22.66
CA ALA A 7 1.57 27.91 -22.92
C ALA A 7 2.38 27.18 -24.00
N CYS A 8 2.90 27.94 -24.97
CA CYS A 8 3.93 27.45 -25.86
C CYS A 8 5.26 27.45 -25.10
N GLN A 9 5.85 26.26 -24.91
CA GLN A 9 7.11 26.13 -24.19
C GLN A 9 8.25 26.74 -25.00
N ASP A 10 8.25 26.57 -26.32
CA ASP A 10 9.29 27.04 -27.24
C ASP A 10 9.42 28.57 -27.26
N CYS A 11 8.28 29.27 -27.18
CA CYS A 11 8.22 30.74 -27.27
C CYS A 11 7.92 31.44 -25.94
N GLY A 12 7.54 30.73 -24.88
CA GLY A 12 7.16 31.32 -23.59
C GLY A 12 5.84 32.11 -23.59
N VAL A 13 5.00 31.95 -24.62
CA VAL A 13 3.74 32.71 -24.79
C VAL A 13 2.55 31.94 -24.23
N LYS A 14 1.64 32.62 -23.53
CA LYS A 14 0.41 32.05 -22.93
C LYS A 14 -0.82 32.32 -23.79
N PHE A 15 -1.76 31.38 -23.78
CA PHE A 15 -2.98 31.40 -24.60
C PHE A 15 -4.19 30.97 -23.77
N ASP A 16 -5.28 31.74 -23.87
CA ASP A 16 -6.56 31.40 -23.23
C ASP A 16 -7.44 30.48 -24.10
N THR A 17 -7.08 30.27 -25.37
CA THR A 17 -7.84 29.39 -26.27
C THR A 17 -6.92 28.49 -27.09
N ILE A 18 -7.40 27.29 -27.43
CA ILE A 18 -6.67 26.39 -28.34
C ILE A 18 -6.59 26.97 -29.76
N GLY A 19 -7.55 27.81 -30.17
CA GLY A 19 -7.57 28.46 -31.47
C GLY A 19 -6.40 29.42 -31.67
N SER A 20 -6.16 30.30 -30.69
CA SER A 20 -5.03 31.24 -30.72
C SER A 20 -3.68 30.51 -30.64
N PHE A 21 -3.59 29.46 -29.82
CA PHE A 21 -2.41 28.59 -29.78
C PHE A 21 -2.12 27.95 -31.15
N LYS A 22 -3.15 27.37 -31.80
CA LYS A 22 -3.02 26.77 -33.15
C LYS A 22 -2.58 27.78 -34.20
N GLN A 23 -3.04 29.03 -34.10
CA GLN A 23 -2.61 30.10 -35.00
C GLN A 23 -1.14 30.46 -34.77
N HIS A 24 -0.70 30.52 -33.51
CA HIS A 24 0.69 30.81 -33.15
C HIS A 24 1.68 29.78 -33.70
N VAL A 25 1.43 28.48 -33.48
CA VAL A 25 2.34 27.39 -33.92
C VAL A 25 2.49 27.35 -35.45
N ARG A 26 1.50 27.84 -36.21
CA ARG A 26 1.57 27.92 -37.68
C ARG A 26 2.40 29.10 -38.21
N ARG A 27 2.79 30.05 -37.36
CA ARG A 27 3.57 31.22 -37.82
C ARG A 27 5.01 30.81 -38.10
N LYS A 28 5.61 31.42 -39.11
CA LYS A 28 7.03 31.23 -39.46
C LYS A 28 7.95 31.51 -38.26
N GLN A 29 7.63 32.53 -37.45
CA GLN A 29 8.37 32.86 -36.23
C GLN A 29 8.46 31.70 -35.22
N HIS A 30 7.37 30.95 -35.03
CA HIS A 30 7.38 29.77 -34.16
C HIS A 30 8.25 28.65 -34.74
N GLN A 31 8.11 28.38 -36.04
CA GLN A 31 8.91 27.35 -36.71
C GLN A 31 10.41 27.66 -36.70
N GLN A 32 10.77 28.95 -36.81
CA GLN A 32 12.14 29.45 -36.63
C GLN A 32 12.64 29.22 -35.22
N GLN A 33 11.83 29.56 -34.21
CA GLN A 33 12.18 29.34 -32.82
C GLN A 33 12.44 27.85 -32.52
N VAL A 34 11.58 26.94 -32.99
CA VAL A 34 11.77 25.49 -32.81
C VAL A 34 13.04 25.03 -33.51
N ALA A 35 13.27 25.45 -34.76
CA ALA A 35 14.46 25.13 -35.52
C ALA A 35 15.75 25.56 -34.80
N GLU A 36 15.77 26.77 -34.25
CA GLU A 36 16.88 27.29 -33.47
C GLU A 36 17.10 26.53 -32.15
N LEU A 37 16.03 26.24 -31.41
CA LEU A 37 16.11 25.55 -30.12
C LEU A 37 16.67 24.14 -30.24
N PHE A 38 16.28 23.43 -31.30
CA PHE A 38 16.68 22.04 -31.55
C PHE A 38 17.86 21.90 -32.52
N GLN A 39 18.38 23.01 -33.07
CA GLN A 39 19.46 23.03 -34.07
C GLN A 39 19.11 22.16 -35.29
N THR A 40 17.92 22.36 -35.83
CA THR A 40 17.38 21.64 -37.00
C THR A 40 16.89 22.61 -38.06
N ASP A 41 16.60 22.13 -39.27
CA ASP A 41 16.01 22.95 -40.32
C ASP A 41 14.58 23.40 -39.98
N GLU A 42 14.18 24.58 -40.48
CA GLU A 42 12.80 25.07 -40.39
C GLU A 42 11.83 24.07 -41.04
N TYR A 43 10.78 23.69 -40.30
CA TYR A 43 9.70 22.90 -40.87
C TYR A 43 8.81 23.78 -41.76
N LYS A 44 8.68 23.40 -43.04
CA LYS A 44 7.91 24.13 -44.07
C LYS A 44 6.60 23.44 -44.46
N GLY A 45 6.26 22.31 -43.83
CA GLY A 45 5.09 21.51 -44.17
C GLY A 45 3.82 21.90 -43.40
N GLN A 46 2.76 21.11 -43.59
CA GLN A 46 1.50 21.30 -42.87
C GLN A 46 1.64 20.90 -41.40
N VAL A 47 1.18 21.76 -40.48
CA VAL A 47 1.17 21.48 -39.03
C VAL A 47 -0.12 20.73 -38.66
N TYR A 48 0.04 19.53 -38.08
CA TYR A 48 -1.06 18.73 -37.53
C TYR A 48 -1.22 18.96 -36.02
N PHE A 49 -2.46 18.86 -35.54
CA PHE A 49 -2.78 18.98 -34.12
C PHE A 49 -3.53 17.74 -33.66
N ALA A 50 -2.95 17.04 -32.69
CA ALA A 50 -3.61 15.94 -32.00
C ALA A 50 -4.68 16.44 -31.03
N ALA A 51 -5.62 15.56 -30.70
CA ALA A 51 -6.50 15.72 -29.55
C ALA A 51 -5.68 15.88 -28.26
N ILE A 52 -6.00 16.88 -27.45
CA ILE A 52 -5.35 17.10 -26.15
C ILE A 52 -6.23 16.50 -25.08
N SER A 53 -5.89 15.29 -24.63
CA SER A 53 -6.72 14.45 -23.75
C SER A 53 -7.11 15.15 -22.45
N VAL A 54 -6.19 15.94 -21.87
CA VAL A 54 -6.44 16.73 -20.66
C VAL A 54 -7.51 17.81 -20.88
N LEU A 55 -7.46 18.51 -22.02
CA LEU A 55 -8.45 19.55 -22.34
C LEU A 55 -9.82 18.94 -22.65
N GLU A 56 -9.85 17.80 -23.35
CA GLU A 56 -11.10 17.06 -23.61
C GLU A 56 -11.76 16.59 -22.32
N HIS A 57 -10.97 16.11 -21.35
CA HIS A 57 -11.47 15.74 -20.04
C HIS A 57 -12.06 16.95 -19.30
N LEU A 58 -11.34 18.08 -19.27
CA LEU A 58 -11.80 19.31 -18.60
C LEU A 58 -13.04 19.93 -19.27
N ALA A 59 -13.23 19.70 -20.57
CA ALA A 59 -14.40 20.19 -21.31
C ALA A 59 -15.68 19.37 -21.03
N ARG A 60 -15.55 18.12 -20.55
CA ARG A 60 -16.71 17.28 -20.19
C ARG A 60 -17.31 17.78 -18.88
N LYS A 61 -18.62 18.05 -18.87
CA LYS A 61 -19.34 18.40 -17.63
C LYS A 61 -19.38 17.17 -16.70
N PRO A 62 -18.94 17.27 -15.43
CA PRO A 62 -18.96 16.12 -14.53
C PRO A 62 -20.40 15.67 -14.22
N THR A 63 -20.67 14.38 -14.36
CA THR A 63 -21.82 13.72 -13.73
C THR A 63 -21.49 13.48 -12.25
N ASN A 64 -21.96 14.36 -11.37
CA ASN A 64 -22.07 14.23 -9.90
C ASN A 64 -20.83 13.80 -9.07
N THR A 65 -19.64 13.63 -9.66
CA THR A 65 -18.39 13.30 -8.96
C THR A 65 -17.26 14.18 -9.52
N GLN A 66 -16.69 15.04 -8.67
CA GLN A 66 -15.64 15.98 -9.06
C GLN A 66 -14.30 15.25 -9.03
N TYR A 67 -13.70 15.04 -10.20
CA TYR A 67 -12.37 14.44 -10.38
C TYR A 67 -11.35 15.57 -10.60
N PRO A 68 -10.67 16.06 -9.55
CA PRO A 68 -9.87 17.26 -9.65
C PRO A 68 -8.57 16.99 -10.41
N ILE A 69 -8.37 17.68 -11.53
CA ILE A 69 -7.07 17.75 -12.19
C ILE A 69 -6.34 18.98 -11.65
N ILE A 70 -5.24 18.74 -10.94
CA ILE A 70 -4.34 19.77 -10.42
C ILE A 70 -2.90 19.55 -10.92
N GLY A 71 -2.09 20.61 -10.86
CA GLY A 71 -0.68 20.53 -11.21
C GLY A 71 -0.38 20.46 -12.70
N MET A 72 -1.28 20.92 -13.60
CA MET A 72 -0.98 20.99 -15.03
C MET A 72 0.23 21.89 -15.32
N CYS A 73 0.54 22.84 -14.44
CA CYS A 73 1.77 23.64 -14.51
C CYS A 73 3.05 22.80 -14.45
N LEU A 74 2.98 21.57 -13.91
CA LEU A 74 4.09 20.61 -13.87
C LEU A 74 3.97 19.54 -14.96
N VAL A 75 3.09 19.74 -15.95
CA VAL A 75 2.92 18.83 -17.09
C VAL A 75 3.28 19.51 -18.40
N THR A 76 4.13 18.85 -19.17
CA THR A 76 4.49 19.24 -20.54
C THR A 76 3.95 18.24 -21.54
N LEU A 77 3.13 18.71 -22.47
CA LEU A 77 2.68 17.96 -23.65
C LEU A 77 3.72 18.12 -24.75
N CYS A 78 4.39 17.03 -25.12
CA CYS A 78 5.31 16.99 -26.25
C CYS A 78 4.54 16.61 -27.52
N VAL A 79 4.68 17.44 -28.56
CA VAL A 79 4.02 17.25 -29.87
C VAL A 79 5.06 17.26 -30.99
N CYS A 80 4.65 16.75 -32.15
CA CYS A 80 5.42 16.85 -33.38
C CYS A 80 4.50 17.42 -34.46
N PRO A 81 4.88 18.50 -35.17
CA PRO A 81 4.00 19.18 -36.11
C PRO A 81 3.76 18.35 -37.37
N GLU A 82 4.67 17.42 -37.67
CA GLU A 82 4.62 16.46 -38.79
C GLU A 82 3.70 15.26 -38.53
N GLY A 83 3.15 15.11 -37.31
CA GLY A 83 2.39 13.92 -36.91
C GLY A 83 1.25 14.20 -35.94
N ARG A 84 0.50 13.16 -35.59
CA ARG A 84 -0.55 13.22 -34.56
C ARG A 84 -0.18 12.54 -33.25
N ASP A 85 1.02 11.99 -33.18
CA ASP A 85 1.52 11.35 -31.96
C ASP A 85 1.87 12.40 -30.91
N THR A 86 1.56 12.09 -29.65
CA THR A 86 1.90 12.93 -28.51
C THR A 86 2.31 12.07 -27.32
N PHE A 87 3.03 12.68 -26.38
CA PHE A 87 3.24 12.12 -25.06
C PHE A 87 3.33 13.25 -24.03
N TYR A 88 3.13 12.92 -22.77
CA TYR A 88 3.16 13.86 -21.67
C TYR A 88 4.36 13.58 -20.77
N LEU A 89 4.96 14.62 -20.23
CA LEU A 89 5.95 14.57 -19.16
C LEU A 89 5.32 15.17 -17.90
N CYS A 90 5.23 14.38 -16.84
CA CYS A 90 4.83 14.86 -15.53
C CYS A 90 6.09 15.10 -14.69
N HIS A 91 6.39 16.37 -14.42
CA HIS A 91 7.61 16.77 -13.73
C HIS A 91 7.53 16.56 -12.20
N SER A 92 6.33 16.56 -11.60
CA SER A 92 6.18 16.21 -10.19
C SER A 92 6.52 14.74 -9.95
N CYS A 93 6.00 13.85 -10.80
CA CYS A 93 6.16 12.40 -10.72
C CYS A 93 7.42 11.87 -11.40
N GLU A 94 8.08 12.68 -12.24
CA GLU A 94 9.21 12.26 -13.09
C GLU A 94 8.85 11.08 -14.00
N GLU A 95 7.64 11.14 -14.57
CA GLU A 95 7.06 10.08 -15.39
C GLU A 95 6.69 10.58 -16.80
N LYS A 96 6.79 9.67 -17.77
CA LYS A 96 6.31 9.91 -19.14
C LYS A 96 5.02 9.13 -19.35
N CYS A 97 3.94 9.83 -19.68
CA CYS A 97 2.62 9.25 -19.89
C CYS A 97 2.23 9.27 -21.37
N GLY A 98 1.56 8.21 -21.83
CA GLY A 98 0.85 8.25 -23.12
C GLY A 98 -0.46 9.05 -23.03
N PRO A 99 -1.05 9.45 -24.16
CA PRO A 99 -2.32 10.18 -24.19
C PRO A 99 -3.49 9.41 -23.54
N GLY A 100 -3.50 8.08 -23.65
CA GLY A 100 -4.51 7.23 -22.99
C GLY A 100 -4.30 7.03 -21.48
N GLN A 101 -3.17 7.47 -20.92
CA GLN A 101 -2.80 7.22 -19.51
C GLN A 101 -2.78 8.49 -18.66
N ILE A 102 -2.63 9.67 -19.28
CA ILE A 102 -2.41 10.92 -18.57
C ILE A 102 -3.54 11.29 -17.60
N ILE A 103 -4.80 11.01 -17.95
CA ILE A 103 -5.94 11.32 -17.07
C ILE A 103 -5.90 10.46 -15.81
N ASP A 104 -5.79 9.14 -15.98
CA ASP A 104 -5.68 8.20 -14.86
C ASP A 104 -4.47 8.54 -13.97
N HIS A 105 -3.34 8.95 -14.58
CA HIS A 105 -2.16 9.41 -13.86
C HIS A 105 -2.44 10.66 -13.02
N LEU A 106 -3.00 11.72 -13.62
CA LEU A 106 -3.28 12.99 -12.92
C LEU A 106 -4.33 12.85 -11.80
N LEU A 107 -5.17 11.82 -11.86
CA LEU A 107 -6.18 11.52 -10.84
C LEU A 107 -5.70 10.51 -9.79
N SER A 108 -4.48 9.96 -9.93
CA SER A 108 -3.92 8.95 -9.03
C SER A 108 -3.49 9.53 -7.68
N ALA A 109 -3.47 8.68 -6.64
CA ALA A 109 -2.92 9.06 -5.34
C ALA A 109 -1.45 9.47 -5.43
N ASP A 110 -0.66 8.79 -6.25
CA ASP A 110 0.75 9.09 -6.48
C ASP A 110 0.94 10.51 -7.02
N HIS A 111 0.19 10.91 -8.06
CA HIS A 111 0.32 12.26 -8.61
C HIS A 111 -0.06 13.34 -7.62
N LEU A 112 -1.22 13.20 -6.96
CA LEU A 112 -1.67 14.21 -6.01
C LEU A 112 -0.67 14.37 -4.85
N SER A 113 -0.13 13.26 -4.36
CA SER A 113 0.87 13.27 -3.29
C SER A 113 2.19 13.88 -3.76
N ASN A 114 2.65 13.52 -4.96
CA ASN A 114 3.88 14.08 -5.55
C ASN A 114 3.72 15.57 -5.84
N TYR A 115 2.53 16.02 -6.27
CA TYR A 115 2.21 17.43 -6.44
C TYR A 115 2.35 18.19 -5.12
N TYR A 116 1.70 17.75 -4.05
CA TYR A 116 1.83 18.41 -2.75
C TYR A 116 3.24 18.32 -2.17
N SER A 117 3.92 17.18 -2.33
CA SER A 117 5.35 17.11 -1.97
C SER A 117 6.23 18.06 -2.77
N TYR A 118 5.81 18.44 -3.98
CA TYR A 118 6.54 19.36 -4.85
C TYR A 118 6.27 20.82 -4.47
N THR A 119 5.04 21.16 -4.09
CA THR A 119 4.59 22.55 -3.92
C THR A 119 4.39 22.97 -2.47
N ASP A 120 3.74 22.14 -1.65
CA ASP A 120 3.37 22.43 -0.27
C ASP A 120 3.24 21.12 0.53
N PRO A 121 4.35 20.64 1.14
CA PRO A 121 4.34 19.38 1.86
C PRO A 121 3.48 19.37 3.12
N ASP A 122 3.08 20.53 3.65
CA ASP A 122 2.24 20.61 4.85
C ASP A 122 0.80 20.13 4.58
N VAL A 123 0.39 20.05 3.31
CA VAL A 123 -0.88 19.44 2.89
C VAL A 123 -0.84 17.91 3.01
N LEU A 124 0.35 17.30 3.01
CA LEU A 124 0.48 15.85 3.15
C LEU A 124 0.02 15.38 4.53
N SER A 125 -0.48 14.15 4.55
CA SER A 125 -0.84 13.46 5.80
C SER A 125 0.42 13.08 6.56
N PHE A 126 0.58 13.59 7.79
CA PHE A 126 1.67 13.22 8.68
C PHE A 126 1.53 11.77 9.15
N SER A 127 2.64 11.04 9.23
CA SER A 127 2.65 9.63 9.62
C SER A 127 1.79 8.74 8.70
N TRP A 128 1.71 9.08 7.42
CA TRP A 128 0.92 8.31 6.46
C TRP A 128 1.41 6.85 6.39
N MET A 129 0.46 5.93 6.21
CA MET A 129 0.70 4.49 6.14
C MET A 129 0.42 3.96 4.73
N PRO A 130 1.19 3.00 4.20
CA PRO A 130 0.97 2.46 2.85
C PRO A 130 -0.43 1.87 2.60
N ASN A 131 -1.10 1.37 3.63
CA ASN A 131 -2.42 0.75 3.55
C ASN A 131 -3.60 1.74 3.69
N MET A 132 -3.34 3.04 3.84
CA MET A 132 -4.40 4.04 3.99
C MET A 132 -5.04 4.41 2.65
N ASP A 133 -6.30 4.86 2.67
CA ASP A 133 -6.97 5.42 1.51
C ASP A 133 -6.50 6.84 1.23
N MET A 134 -5.24 6.96 0.81
CA MET A 134 -4.59 8.25 0.56
C MET A 134 -5.39 9.12 -0.41
N LEU A 135 -6.00 8.47 -1.41
CA LEU A 135 -6.78 9.16 -2.43
C LEU A 135 -8.05 9.79 -1.84
N ASN A 136 -8.76 9.12 -0.93
CA ASN A 136 -9.92 9.73 -0.27
C ASN A 136 -9.55 10.86 0.69
N LEU A 137 -8.34 10.86 1.25
CA LEU A 137 -7.87 11.94 2.13
C LEU A 137 -7.41 13.17 1.33
N ILE A 138 -6.72 12.96 0.21
CA ILE A 138 -6.14 14.05 -0.58
C ILE A 138 -7.12 14.60 -1.62
N ARG A 139 -8.04 13.80 -2.16
CA ARG A 139 -8.99 14.26 -3.20
C ARG A 139 -9.83 15.48 -2.76
N PRO A 140 -10.39 15.55 -1.54
CA PRO A 140 -11.10 16.76 -1.10
C PRO A 140 -10.22 18.01 -1.07
N LEU A 141 -8.92 17.86 -0.76
CA LEU A 141 -7.93 18.94 -0.78
C LEU A 141 -7.64 19.36 -2.22
N ALA A 142 -7.52 18.40 -3.14
CA ALA A 142 -7.33 18.65 -4.56
C ALA A 142 -8.55 19.35 -5.20
N VAL A 143 -9.77 19.06 -4.74
CA VAL A 143 -10.98 19.81 -5.16
C VAL A 143 -10.87 21.27 -4.75
N LYS A 144 -10.55 21.54 -3.47
CA LYS A 144 -10.37 22.92 -2.97
C LYS A 144 -9.27 23.65 -3.74
N GLU A 145 -8.16 22.97 -4.01
CA GLU A 145 -7.04 23.50 -4.80
C GLU A 145 -7.47 23.83 -6.23
N MET A 146 -8.21 22.94 -6.89
CA MET A 146 -8.75 23.17 -8.23
C MET A 146 -9.78 24.32 -8.26
N ASP A 147 -10.61 24.45 -7.22
CA ASP A 147 -11.59 25.53 -7.13
C ASP A 147 -10.90 26.90 -6.92
N LYS A 148 -9.81 26.92 -6.14
CA LYS A 148 -9.05 28.13 -5.83
C LYS A 148 -8.11 28.55 -6.98
N ASN A 149 -7.34 27.62 -7.51
CA ASN A 149 -6.21 27.89 -8.41
C ASN A 149 -6.47 27.41 -9.85
N GLY A 150 -7.59 26.71 -10.09
CA GLY A 150 -7.86 26.05 -11.36
C GLY A 150 -6.94 24.85 -11.59
N PRO A 151 -6.98 24.26 -12.79
CA PRO A 151 -6.16 23.10 -13.10
C PRO A 151 -4.70 23.48 -13.43
N GLY A 152 -4.42 24.77 -13.64
CA GLY A 152 -3.12 25.33 -14.01
C GLY A 152 -2.94 25.54 -15.52
N VAL A 153 -1.69 25.78 -15.94
CA VAL A 153 -1.32 26.05 -17.34
C VAL A 153 -0.67 24.80 -17.94
N LEU A 154 -1.25 24.23 -19.00
CA LEU A 154 -0.62 23.14 -19.75
C LEU A 154 0.44 23.71 -20.68
N ARG A 155 1.66 23.20 -20.56
CA ARG A 155 2.77 23.54 -21.46
C ARG A 155 2.77 22.63 -22.65
N VAL A 156 2.98 23.18 -23.84
CA VAL A 156 3.10 22.43 -25.08
C VAL A 156 4.47 22.69 -25.66
N LEU A 157 5.27 21.63 -25.80
CA LEU A 157 6.60 21.65 -26.41
C LEU A 157 6.49 21.07 -27.82
N ASP A 158 6.76 21.90 -28.81
CA ASP A 158 6.83 21.50 -30.21
C ASP A 158 8.22 20.96 -30.54
N MET A 159 8.28 19.84 -31.25
CA MET A 159 9.54 19.13 -31.47
C MET A 159 9.71 18.69 -32.93
N PRO A 160 10.91 18.84 -33.51
CA PRO A 160 11.22 18.26 -34.81
C PRO A 160 11.03 16.73 -34.80
N LYS A 161 10.54 16.16 -35.91
CA LYS A 161 10.25 14.72 -36.00
C LYS A 161 11.46 13.84 -35.70
N SER A 162 12.65 14.26 -36.13
CA SER A 162 13.91 13.55 -35.89
C SER A 162 14.20 13.36 -34.40
N VAL A 163 13.87 14.36 -33.58
CA VAL A 163 14.02 14.32 -32.12
C VAL A 163 12.85 13.58 -31.49
N PHE A 164 11.62 13.90 -31.90
CA PHE A 164 10.40 13.30 -31.36
C PHE A 164 10.39 11.76 -31.47
N VAL A 165 10.74 11.21 -32.65
CA VAL A 165 10.77 9.75 -32.88
C VAL A 165 11.77 9.05 -31.94
N LYS A 166 12.93 9.67 -31.67
CA LYS A 166 13.93 9.14 -30.73
C LYS A 166 13.40 9.14 -29.29
N LEU A 167 12.73 10.21 -28.89
CA LEU A 167 12.27 10.39 -27.51
C LEU A 167 10.95 9.64 -27.21
N LYS A 168 10.12 9.38 -28.23
CA LYS A 168 8.84 8.67 -28.08
C LYS A 168 8.98 7.34 -27.32
N ARG A 169 10.05 6.58 -27.59
CA ARG A 169 10.32 5.26 -26.96
C ARG A 169 11.15 5.35 -25.68
N SER A 170 11.59 6.53 -25.28
CA SER A 170 12.46 6.75 -24.12
C SER A 170 11.64 7.04 -22.85
N GLY A 171 12.16 6.67 -21.68
CA GLY A 171 11.58 7.05 -20.39
C GLY A 171 11.87 8.51 -20.01
N TYR A 172 11.19 9.03 -18.99
CA TYR A 172 11.28 10.44 -18.55
C TYR A 172 12.74 10.92 -18.41
N SER A 173 13.59 10.20 -17.67
CA SER A 173 14.98 10.60 -17.42
C SER A 173 15.79 10.79 -18.72
N LYS A 174 15.67 9.87 -19.67
CA LYS A 174 16.33 9.97 -20.99
C LYS A 174 15.78 11.12 -21.83
N VAL A 175 14.46 11.36 -21.75
CA VAL A 175 13.84 12.51 -22.42
C VAL A 175 14.37 13.82 -21.83
N MET A 176 14.38 13.95 -20.51
CA MET A 176 14.90 15.14 -19.84
C MET A 176 16.38 15.36 -20.15
N GLN A 177 17.20 14.30 -20.14
CA GLN A 177 18.61 14.40 -20.52
C GLN A 177 18.79 14.97 -21.92
N ALA A 178 17.99 14.52 -22.89
CA ALA A 178 18.02 15.04 -24.26
C ALA A 178 17.53 16.50 -24.34
N LEU A 179 16.48 16.84 -23.59
CA LEU A 179 15.90 18.18 -23.54
C LEU A 179 16.74 19.19 -22.73
N THR A 180 17.78 18.75 -22.03
CA THR A 180 18.68 19.63 -21.28
C THR A 180 20.11 19.58 -21.80
N GLN A 181 20.32 19.16 -23.05
CA GLN A 181 21.65 19.11 -23.67
C GLN A 181 22.23 20.49 -23.97
N THR A 182 21.38 21.47 -24.24
CA THR A 182 21.78 22.85 -24.53
C THR A 182 21.21 23.78 -23.46
N ASP A 183 21.94 24.83 -23.09
CA ASP A 183 21.49 25.78 -22.06
C ASP A 183 20.17 26.45 -22.43
N ARG A 184 20.02 26.85 -23.71
CA ARG A 184 18.77 27.44 -24.24
C ARG A 184 17.57 26.51 -24.03
N LEU A 185 17.70 25.22 -24.37
CA LEU A 185 16.60 24.27 -24.22
C LEU A 185 16.35 23.95 -22.74
N ALA A 186 17.40 23.86 -21.94
CA ALA A 186 17.29 23.63 -20.50
C ALA A 186 16.58 24.80 -19.79
N GLU A 187 16.88 26.05 -20.15
CA GLU A 187 16.17 27.25 -19.70
C GLU A 187 14.72 27.25 -20.16
N CYS A 188 14.49 26.99 -21.45
CA CYS A 188 13.15 26.86 -22.04
C CYS A 188 12.31 25.88 -21.22
N ILE A 189 12.78 24.66 -20.95
CA ILE A 189 12.06 23.61 -20.21
C ILE A 189 11.81 23.98 -18.73
N ARG A 190 12.66 24.83 -18.13
CA ARG A 190 12.49 25.29 -16.73
C ARG A 190 11.60 26.53 -16.61
N ALA A 191 11.47 27.33 -17.66
CA ALA A 191 10.79 28.61 -17.63
C ALA A 191 9.35 28.53 -17.08
N ASP A 192 9.01 29.48 -16.21
CA ASP A 192 7.71 29.65 -15.55
C ASP A 192 7.20 28.43 -14.75
N ARG A 193 7.98 27.36 -14.62
CA ARG A 193 7.61 26.18 -13.84
C ARG A 193 7.95 26.43 -12.37
N PRO A 194 7.05 26.07 -11.43
CA PRO A 194 7.39 26.13 -10.02
C PRO A 194 8.66 25.34 -9.71
N GLU A 195 9.50 25.86 -8.81
CA GLU A 195 10.64 25.12 -8.29
C GLU A 195 10.16 24.00 -7.36
N ARG A 196 10.90 22.88 -7.36
CA ARG A 196 10.58 21.73 -6.52
C ARG A 196 11.00 22.05 -5.10
N MET A 197 10.07 21.93 -4.15
CA MET A 197 10.39 21.92 -2.73
C MET A 197 11.41 20.81 -2.42
N THR A 198 12.60 21.19 -1.94
CA THR A 198 13.62 20.26 -1.46
C THR A 198 13.43 19.94 0.02
N ILE A 199 13.96 18.81 0.47
CA ILE A 199 13.93 18.45 1.90
C ILE A 199 14.69 19.47 2.75
N GLN A 200 15.76 20.07 2.21
CA GLN A 200 16.53 21.09 2.90
C GLN A 200 15.76 22.41 3.04
N GLU A 201 15.05 22.85 1.99
CA GLU A 201 14.17 24.02 2.08
C GLU A 201 13.05 23.79 3.08
N TYR A 202 12.37 22.65 2.99
CA TYR A 202 11.30 22.29 3.93
C TYR A 202 11.79 22.16 5.38
N HIS A 203 13.02 21.67 5.59
CA HIS A 203 13.63 21.63 6.92
C HIS A 203 13.95 23.01 7.49
N ARG A 204 14.33 23.97 6.63
CA ARG A 204 14.65 25.35 7.04
C ARG A 204 13.41 26.23 7.24
N ASP A 205 12.24 25.82 6.76
CA ASP A 205 11.01 26.58 6.92
C ASP A 205 10.56 26.59 8.40
N PRO A 206 10.58 27.75 9.09
CA PRO A 206 10.18 27.85 10.49
C PRO A 206 8.66 27.68 10.68
N ASN A 207 7.86 27.81 9.61
CA ASN A 207 6.41 27.69 9.66
C ASN A 207 5.92 26.28 9.32
N ARG A 208 6.85 25.34 9.05
CA ARG A 208 6.54 23.96 8.73
C ARG A 208 5.70 23.30 9.83
N LYS A 209 4.60 22.65 9.45
CA LYS A 209 3.72 21.94 10.39
C LYS A 209 4.23 20.57 10.83
N HIS A 210 4.95 19.85 9.97
CA HIS A 210 5.28 18.44 10.20
C HIS A 210 6.73 18.20 10.63
N PRO A 211 7.00 17.68 11.85
CA PRO A 211 8.36 17.45 12.32
C PRO A 211 9.14 16.52 11.39
N LEU A 212 10.44 16.81 11.21
CA LEU A 212 11.35 16.04 10.38
C LEU A 212 12.38 15.36 11.28
N LEU A 213 12.23 14.05 11.43
CA LEU A 213 13.13 13.22 12.22
C LEU A 213 14.06 12.44 11.30
N GLY A 214 15.20 12.01 11.82
CA GLY A 214 16.08 11.08 11.12
C GLY A 214 16.84 11.65 9.92
N LEU A 215 16.85 12.97 9.71
CA LEU A 215 17.56 13.60 8.58
C LEU A 215 19.06 13.28 8.57
N GLN A 216 19.69 13.11 9.73
CA GLN A 216 21.10 12.71 9.85
C GLN A 216 21.38 11.30 9.29
N HIS A 217 20.33 10.49 9.10
CA HIS A 217 20.41 9.15 8.51
C HIS A 217 20.11 9.15 7.00
N LEU A 218 19.90 10.32 6.41
CA LEU A 218 19.80 10.47 4.97
C LEU A 218 21.18 10.84 4.41
N VAL A 219 21.59 10.10 3.39
CA VAL A 219 22.74 10.46 2.56
C VAL A 219 22.19 10.96 1.23
N GLU A 220 22.28 12.25 0.98
CA GLU A 220 22.04 12.85 -0.33
C GLU A 220 23.24 12.56 -1.22
N TYR A 221 23.01 12.04 -2.42
CA TYR A 221 24.03 11.94 -3.44
C TYR A 221 23.58 12.67 -4.71
N CYS A 222 24.48 13.50 -5.25
CA CYS A 222 24.22 14.41 -6.37
C CYS A 222 25.14 14.09 -7.54
N CYS A 223 24.67 14.33 -8.76
CA CYS A 223 25.48 14.24 -9.97
C CYS A 223 26.26 15.54 -10.23
N GLU A 224 27.56 15.45 -10.51
CA GLU A 224 28.39 16.58 -10.96
C GLU A 224 27.86 17.20 -12.26
N GLY A 225 28.05 18.52 -12.42
CA GLY A 225 27.70 19.28 -13.63
C GLY A 225 26.19 19.41 -13.92
N HIS A 226 25.33 18.71 -13.18
CA HIS A 226 23.88 18.72 -13.34
C HIS A 226 23.18 18.93 -12.00
N GLY A 227 23.09 20.20 -11.54
CA GLY A 227 22.60 20.60 -10.20
C GLY A 227 21.19 20.14 -9.78
N GLN A 228 20.48 19.39 -10.62
CA GLN A 228 19.13 18.87 -10.34
C GLN A 228 19.04 17.35 -10.15
N ARG A 229 20.04 16.55 -10.58
CA ARG A 229 19.99 15.09 -10.37
C ARG A 229 20.56 14.75 -9.00
N ARG A 230 19.65 14.49 -8.07
CA ARG A 230 19.93 14.04 -6.72
C ARG A 230 19.04 12.87 -6.37
N SER A 231 19.51 12.03 -5.47
CA SER A 231 18.71 10.99 -4.81
C SER A 231 19.26 10.78 -3.41
N TYR A 232 18.51 10.02 -2.61
CA TYR A 232 18.82 9.84 -1.21
C TYR A 232 18.95 8.37 -0.89
N LEU A 233 19.79 8.05 0.09
CA LEU A 233 19.87 6.74 0.71
C LEU A 233 19.45 6.89 2.17
N CYS A 234 18.34 6.27 2.55
CA CYS A 234 17.90 6.26 3.94
C CYS A 234 18.52 5.09 4.68
N GLN A 235 19.36 5.37 5.68
CA GLN A 235 20.02 4.34 6.47
C GLN A 235 19.09 3.69 7.50
N LEU A 236 18.11 4.45 8.04
CA LEU A 236 17.10 3.91 8.96
C LEU A 236 16.19 2.88 8.28
N CYS A 237 15.66 3.25 7.11
CA CYS A 237 14.71 2.42 6.38
C CYS A 237 15.39 1.43 5.43
N ARG A 238 16.72 1.50 5.30
CA ARG A 238 17.54 0.68 4.40
C ARG A 238 17.03 0.65 2.95
N LEU A 239 16.70 1.83 2.41
CA LEU A 239 16.15 1.94 1.06
C LEU A 239 16.65 3.16 0.30
N PRO A 240 16.86 3.06 -1.03
CA PRO A 240 17.08 4.20 -1.90
C PRO A 240 15.76 4.98 -2.06
N VAL A 241 15.83 6.30 -1.89
CA VAL A 241 14.69 7.23 -1.97
C VAL A 241 14.94 8.20 -3.12
N PRO A 242 14.13 8.17 -4.19
CA PRO A 242 14.19 9.19 -5.24
C PRO A 242 13.88 10.58 -4.69
N SER A 243 14.49 11.62 -5.28
CA SER A 243 14.29 13.01 -4.83
C SER A 243 12.82 13.40 -4.73
N ARG A 244 11.99 13.03 -5.72
CA ARG A 244 10.56 13.33 -5.70
C ARG A 244 9.77 12.73 -4.53
N ARG A 245 10.32 11.74 -3.81
CA ARG A 245 9.67 11.05 -2.68
C ARG A 245 10.34 11.32 -1.34
N VAL A 246 11.42 12.10 -1.26
CA VAL A 246 12.18 12.23 -0.01
C VAL A 246 11.37 12.84 1.13
N ILE A 247 10.59 13.89 0.86
CA ILE A 247 9.76 14.54 1.89
C ILE A 247 8.61 13.60 2.31
N GLN A 248 7.91 13.00 1.34
CA GLN A 248 6.89 11.99 1.66
C GLN A 248 7.47 10.85 2.50
N HIS A 249 8.66 10.37 2.15
CA HIS A 249 9.33 9.30 2.87
C HIS A 249 9.59 9.69 4.33
N THR A 250 10.17 10.86 4.60
CA THR A 250 10.46 11.31 5.97
C THR A 250 9.20 11.54 6.81
N LEU A 251 8.08 11.88 6.16
CA LEU A 251 6.78 12.03 6.81
C LEU A 251 6.01 10.72 6.99
N SER A 252 6.49 9.60 6.42
CA SER A 252 5.81 8.31 6.50
C SER A 252 5.92 7.68 7.89
N PHE A 253 4.90 6.92 8.30
CA PHE A 253 4.96 6.16 9.55
C PHE A 253 6.13 5.17 9.55
N ASP A 254 6.46 4.60 8.41
CA ASP A 254 7.58 3.66 8.27
C ASP A 254 8.91 4.29 8.66
N HIS A 255 9.17 5.51 8.20
CA HIS A 255 10.38 6.24 8.56
C HIS A 255 10.40 6.62 10.04
N LEU A 256 9.31 7.21 10.53
CA LEU A 256 9.18 7.61 11.93
C LEU A 256 9.33 6.41 12.87
N TYR A 257 8.74 5.26 12.53
CA TYR A 257 8.87 4.02 13.28
C TYR A 257 10.33 3.62 13.46
N TRP A 258 11.10 3.57 12.38
CA TRP A 258 12.51 3.19 12.44
C TRP A 258 13.36 4.22 13.19
N TYR A 259 13.05 5.51 13.05
CA TYR A 259 13.67 6.54 13.87
C TYR A 259 13.44 6.27 15.36
N PHE A 260 12.20 6.09 15.81
CA PHE A 260 11.92 5.79 17.21
C PHE A 260 12.53 4.46 17.64
N LYS A 261 12.53 3.43 16.78
CA LYS A 261 13.11 2.14 17.14
C LYS A 261 14.60 2.23 17.47
N VAL A 262 15.30 3.13 16.80
CA VAL A 262 16.75 3.31 16.95
C VAL A 262 17.07 4.37 18.02
N CYS A 263 16.39 5.52 17.99
CA CYS A 263 16.68 6.64 18.87
C CYS A 263 15.92 6.61 20.21
N HIS A 264 14.76 5.95 20.28
CA HIS A 264 13.91 5.86 21.47
C HIS A 264 13.20 4.47 21.55
N PRO A 265 13.95 3.37 21.71
CA PRO A 265 13.51 2.00 21.41
C PRO A 265 12.28 1.51 22.19
N PHE A 266 11.90 2.20 23.26
CA PHE A 266 10.78 1.86 24.14
C PHE A 266 9.55 2.76 23.97
N THR A 267 9.58 3.75 23.06
CA THR A 267 8.49 4.70 22.82
C THR A 267 7.33 4.10 22.05
N LEU A 268 7.61 3.40 20.94
CA LEU A 268 6.58 2.78 20.12
C LEU A 268 6.46 1.29 20.40
N LEU A 269 5.24 0.77 20.24
CA LEU A 269 4.98 -0.67 20.19
C LEU A 269 5.56 -1.28 18.91
N MET A 270 5.45 -2.59 18.75
CA MET A 270 5.80 -3.23 17.48
C MET A 270 5.00 -2.64 16.32
N LYS A 271 5.63 -2.52 15.13
CA LYS A 271 5.03 -1.87 13.96
C LYS A 271 3.65 -2.43 13.60
N ASP A 272 3.48 -3.74 13.72
CA ASP A 272 2.22 -4.44 13.42
C ASP A 272 1.06 -4.09 14.37
N CYS A 273 1.32 -3.41 15.49
CA CYS A 273 0.26 -2.91 16.38
C CYS A 273 -0.49 -1.72 15.77
N TYR A 274 0.11 -1.05 14.78
CA TYR A 274 -0.46 0.11 14.10
C TYR A 274 -1.04 -0.33 12.76
N LYS A 275 -2.36 -0.54 12.72
CA LYS A 275 -3.10 -0.94 11.50
C LYS A 275 -4.13 0.06 11.03
N GLU A 276 -4.51 0.98 11.92
CA GLU A 276 -5.59 1.93 11.70
C GLU A 276 -5.03 3.36 11.73
N TYR A 277 -5.11 4.02 10.58
CA TYR A 277 -4.79 5.42 10.43
C TYR A 277 -5.97 6.27 10.93
N SER A 278 -5.90 6.70 12.19
CA SER A 278 -6.97 7.44 12.89
C SER A 278 -6.46 8.78 13.45
N CYS A 279 -7.35 9.73 13.74
CA CYS A 279 -6.96 11.01 14.34
C CYS A 279 -6.17 10.83 15.64
N ARG A 280 -6.57 9.90 16.51
CA ARG A 280 -5.84 9.58 17.75
C ARG A 280 -4.43 9.08 17.48
N PHE A 281 -4.26 8.23 16.45
CA PHE A 281 -2.94 7.77 16.02
C PHE A 281 -2.07 8.93 15.51
N ILE A 282 -2.62 9.78 14.63
CA ILE A 282 -1.91 10.93 14.06
C ILE A 282 -1.46 11.88 15.17
N SER A 283 -2.37 12.28 16.07
CA SER A 283 -2.05 13.17 17.18
C SER A 283 -0.98 12.61 18.10
N MET A 284 -1.06 11.31 18.43
CA MET A 284 -0.06 10.64 19.26
C MET A 284 1.33 10.61 18.60
N ILE A 285 1.42 10.22 17.32
CA ILE A 285 2.71 10.18 16.63
C ILE A 285 3.27 11.59 16.42
N LEU A 286 2.42 12.58 16.13
CA LEU A 286 2.82 13.98 15.97
C LEU A 286 3.39 14.55 17.28
N ASP A 287 2.72 14.31 18.40
CA ASP A 287 3.20 14.72 19.72
C ASP A 287 4.57 14.11 20.04
N LEU A 288 4.70 12.78 19.92
CA LEU A 288 5.98 12.09 20.12
C LEU A 288 7.07 12.60 19.17
N ALA A 289 6.72 12.93 17.93
CA ALA A 289 7.67 13.42 16.95
C ALA A 289 8.15 14.84 17.27
N ASN A 290 7.27 15.71 17.78
CA ASN A 290 7.66 17.03 18.26
C ASN A 290 8.58 16.94 19.48
N GLN A 291 8.25 16.08 20.46
CA GLN A 291 9.11 15.82 21.62
C GLN A 291 10.51 15.34 21.20
N ALA A 292 10.58 14.37 20.28
CA ALA A 292 11.84 13.89 19.74
C ALA A 292 12.62 14.98 18.98
N GLN A 293 11.92 15.82 18.20
CA GLN A 293 12.53 16.92 17.46
C GLN A 293 13.17 17.91 18.44
N ASP A 294 12.50 18.24 19.55
CA ASP A 294 12.97 19.16 20.58
C ASP A 294 14.20 18.64 21.32
N ILE A 295 14.21 17.34 21.66
CA ILE A 295 15.39 16.69 22.27
C ILE A 295 16.57 16.71 21.29
N SER A 296 16.31 16.48 20.00
CA SER A 296 17.35 16.42 18.96
C SER A 296 17.87 17.78 18.48
N GLN A 297 17.36 18.91 19.02
CA GLN A 297 17.78 20.24 18.56
C GLN A 297 19.29 20.52 18.72
N SER A 298 19.98 19.75 19.56
CA SER A 298 21.43 19.86 19.82
C SER A 298 22.32 18.89 19.02
N ALA A 299 21.75 17.95 18.24
CA ALA A 299 22.51 16.93 17.52
C ALA A 299 22.47 17.14 15.99
N ASN A 300 23.65 17.19 15.36
CA ASN A 300 23.90 17.36 13.91
C ASN A 300 22.72 16.97 13.00
N LYS A 301 21.94 17.98 12.57
CA LYS A 301 20.75 17.84 11.72
C LYS A 301 21.03 17.83 10.22
N GLU A 302 22.30 17.93 9.84
CA GLU A 302 22.67 18.09 8.44
C GLU A 302 22.61 16.76 7.70
N ILE A 303 21.89 16.77 6.58
CA ILE A 303 21.88 15.66 5.63
C ILE A 303 23.28 15.57 5.04
N GLN A 304 23.87 14.37 5.10
CA GLN A 304 25.19 14.15 4.54
C GLN A 304 25.11 14.20 3.01
N GLN A 305 25.99 14.95 2.37
CA GLN A 305 26.02 15.09 0.91
C GLN A 305 27.24 14.38 0.32
N VAL A 306 27.05 13.69 -0.81
CA VAL A 306 28.10 13.09 -1.63
C VAL A 306 27.93 13.51 -3.08
N VAL A 307 28.98 14.06 -3.68
CA VAL A 307 28.97 14.45 -5.09
C VAL A 307 29.59 13.32 -5.93
N LEU A 308 28.93 12.94 -7.02
CA LEU A 308 29.27 11.78 -7.85
C LEU A 308 29.41 12.19 -9.33
N GLU A 309 30.39 11.61 -10.01
CA GLU A 309 30.46 11.68 -11.47
C GLU A 309 29.22 11.04 -12.14
N PRO A 310 28.81 11.47 -13.36
CA PRO A 310 27.57 11.01 -14.00
C PRO A 310 27.43 9.49 -14.20
N ALA A 311 28.53 8.82 -14.53
CA ALA A 311 28.55 7.36 -14.71
C ALA A 311 28.36 6.63 -13.37
N VAL A 312 29.01 7.14 -12.31
CA VAL A 312 28.91 6.61 -10.95
C VAL A 312 27.52 6.85 -10.37
N PHE A 313 26.97 8.06 -10.55
CA PHE A 313 25.60 8.39 -10.13
C PHE A 313 24.58 7.40 -10.70
N SER A 314 24.64 7.16 -12.01
CA SER A 314 23.73 6.22 -12.68
C SER A 314 23.90 4.80 -12.14
N SER A 315 25.12 4.38 -11.82
CA SER A 315 25.39 3.08 -11.20
C SER A 315 24.81 2.96 -9.79
N VAL A 316 24.83 4.03 -8.98
CA VAL A 316 24.29 4.05 -7.61
C VAL A 316 22.75 4.14 -7.62
N GLU A 317 22.16 4.99 -8.46
CA GLU A 317 20.71 5.23 -8.55
C GLU A 317 19.89 3.96 -8.79
N PHE A 318 20.42 3.02 -9.58
CA PHE A 318 19.75 1.75 -9.90
C PHE A 318 20.20 0.57 -9.01
N SER A 319 21.05 0.81 -8.02
CA SER A 319 21.52 -0.24 -7.11
C SER A 319 20.54 -0.49 -5.96
N VAL A 320 20.48 -1.74 -5.48
CA VAL A 320 19.84 -2.07 -4.20
C VAL A 320 20.60 -1.42 -3.03
N TYR A 321 19.93 -1.23 -1.89
CA TYR A 321 20.47 -0.49 -0.74
C TYR A 321 21.90 -0.89 -0.34
N THR A 322 22.18 -2.18 -0.20
CA THR A 322 23.49 -2.68 0.26
C THR A 322 24.61 -2.27 -0.69
N GLU A 323 24.36 -2.38 -2.00
CA GLU A 323 25.32 -2.04 -3.04
C GLU A 323 25.48 -0.52 -3.19
N ALA A 324 24.37 0.23 -3.12
CA ALA A 324 24.40 1.69 -3.11
C ALA A 324 25.22 2.21 -1.91
N LEU A 325 24.98 1.68 -0.71
CA LEU A 325 25.74 2.02 0.50
C LEU A 325 27.23 1.71 0.33
N ARG A 326 27.56 0.51 -0.15
CA ARG A 326 28.96 0.09 -0.36
C ARG A 326 29.69 1.03 -1.32
N LYS A 327 29.08 1.37 -2.45
CA LYS A 327 29.65 2.30 -3.44
C LYS A 327 29.88 3.68 -2.83
N LEU A 328 28.87 4.24 -2.16
CA LEU A 328 28.98 5.55 -1.49
C LEU A 328 30.04 5.54 -0.38
N GLN A 329 30.17 4.44 0.37
CA GLN A 329 31.19 4.28 1.41
C GLN A 329 32.61 4.17 0.85
N THR A 330 32.80 3.51 -0.29
CA THR A 330 34.12 3.46 -0.94
C THR A 330 34.54 4.85 -1.38
N ILE A 331 33.66 5.56 -2.12
CA ILE A 331 33.93 6.92 -2.60
C ILE A 331 34.20 7.87 -1.43
N ARG A 332 33.45 7.75 -0.34
CA ARG A 332 33.67 8.61 0.83
C ARG A 332 34.91 8.24 1.64
N ARG A 333 35.32 6.97 1.71
CA ARG A 333 36.57 6.58 2.40
C ARG A 333 37.80 7.18 1.74
N ASP A 334 37.74 7.42 0.45
CA ASP A 334 38.83 8.03 -0.31
C ASP A 334 38.95 9.55 -0.04
N HIS A 335 37.92 10.17 0.56
CA HIS A 335 37.85 11.63 0.74
C HIS A 335 37.54 12.11 2.19
N GLU A 336 36.53 11.59 2.91
CA GLU A 336 36.06 12.13 4.22
C GLU A 336 35.27 11.14 5.12
N GLY A 337 35.92 10.10 5.67
CA GLY A 337 35.41 9.34 6.82
C GLY A 337 34.20 8.39 6.60
N SER A 338 33.63 7.87 7.69
CA SER A 338 32.56 6.86 7.67
C SER A 338 31.15 7.48 7.50
N LEU A 339 30.29 6.83 6.70
CA LEU A 339 28.87 7.19 6.54
C LEU A 339 27.97 6.77 7.73
N LYS A 340 28.49 6.03 8.71
CA LYS A 340 27.69 5.54 9.84
C LYS A 340 27.46 6.65 10.86
N THR A 341 26.21 6.93 11.17
CA THR A 341 25.85 7.76 12.34
C THR A 341 26.04 6.95 13.62
N SER A 342 26.73 7.54 14.60
CA SER A 342 26.73 7.02 15.98
C SER A 342 25.46 7.48 16.67
N ILE A 343 24.74 6.56 17.31
CA ILE A 343 23.47 6.86 17.95
C ILE A 343 23.52 6.36 19.39
N THR A 344 23.36 7.27 20.33
CA THR A 344 23.11 6.94 21.73
C THR A 344 21.60 6.90 21.92
N PRO A 345 21.00 5.76 22.28
CA PRO A 345 19.56 5.67 22.52
C PRO A 345 19.14 6.63 23.64
N GLY A 346 18.09 7.40 23.38
CA GLY A 346 17.44 8.28 24.36
C GLY A 346 16.34 7.58 25.15
N ASP A 347 15.83 8.30 26.16
CA ASP A 347 14.78 7.81 27.04
C ASP A 347 13.44 7.59 26.32
N LYS A 348 12.57 6.81 26.97
CA LYS A 348 11.21 6.54 26.51
C LYS A 348 10.37 7.82 26.57
N LEU A 349 9.89 8.25 25.42
CA LEU A 349 8.88 9.31 25.29
C LEU A 349 7.47 8.77 25.58
N VAL A 350 6.62 9.61 26.16
CA VAL A 350 5.24 9.30 26.52
C VAL A 350 4.33 10.39 25.94
N PRO A 351 3.23 10.03 25.25
CA PRO A 351 2.29 11.03 24.73
C PRO A 351 1.68 11.84 25.88
N PHE A 352 1.50 13.15 25.70
CA PHE A 352 0.78 13.96 26.67
C PHE A 352 -0.69 13.50 26.72
N SER A 353 -1.19 13.20 27.93
CA SER A 353 -2.62 12.98 28.14
C SER A 353 -3.37 14.30 27.90
N GLU A 354 -4.46 14.27 27.14
CA GLU A 354 -5.38 15.40 26.94
C GLU A 354 -5.76 16.05 28.27
N GLY A 355 -5.02 17.09 28.67
CA GLY A 355 -5.13 17.66 30.02
C GLY A 355 -4.16 18.80 30.32
N SER A 356 -3.28 19.20 29.39
CA SER A 356 -2.47 20.40 29.60
C SER A 356 -2.18 21.15 28.29
N LYS A 357 -2.74 22.36 28.23
CA LYS A 357 -2.42 23.50 27.34
C LYS A 357 -2.63 23.32 25.83
N ILE A 358 -3.88 23.54 25.40
CA ILE A 358 -4.15 24.05 24.04
C ILE A 358 -4.01 25.58 24.09
N THR A 359 -2.90 26.11 23.57
CA THR A 359 -2.92 27.45 22.97
C THR A 359 -3.64 27.34 21.62
N LYS A 360 -4.68 28.15 21.50
CA LYS A 360 -5.57 28.25 20.34
C LYS A 360 -4.76 28.65 19.09
N ASP A 361 -4.74 27.78 18.09
CA ASP A 361 -5.00 28.10 16.68
C ASP A 361 -4.70 26.89 15.78
N VAL A 362 -5.66 25.96 15.70
CA VAL A 362 -5.83 25.10 14.52
C VAL A 362 -7.33 24.99 14.26
N THR A 363 -7.82 25.72 13.27
CA THR A 363 -9.20 25.65 12.81
C THR A 363 -9.42 24.30 12.10
N MET A 364 -10.02 23.34 12.80
CA MET A 364 -10.60 22.14 12.21
C MET A 364 -12.01 22.48 11.71
N THR A 365 -12.20 22.57 10.39
CA THR A 365 -13.52 22.71 9.78
C THR A 365 -14.15 21.34 9.57
N THR A 366 -15.09 20.97 10.44
CA THR A 366 -16.03 19.85 10.25
C THR A 366 -17.42 20.31 10.66
N VAL A 367 -18.37 20.36 9.72
CA VAL A 367 -19.80 20.51 10.03
C VAL A 367 -20.56 19.48 9.20
N ALA A 368 -21.25 18.57 9.86
CA ALA A 368 -22.39 17.84 9.32
C ALA A 368 -23.26 17.38 10.50
N GLU A 369 -24.38 18.08 10.71
CA GLU A 369 -25.51 17.62 11.52
C GLU A 369 -26.35 16.63 10.73
N ALA A 370 -26.83 15.58 11.40
CA ALA A 370 -27.76 14.58 10.86
C ALA A 370 -29.09 14.66 11.61
N VAL A 371 -30.20 14.64 10.87
CA VAL A 371 -31.56 14.45 11.39
C VAL A 371 -32.02 13.01 11.05
N PRO A 372 -32.59 12.25 12.00
CA PRO A 372 -32.96 10.85 11.79
C PRO A 372 -34.44 10.69 11.40
N MET A 373 -34.74 9.69 10.57
CA MET A 373 -36.10 9.17 10.38
C MET A 373 -36.15 7.68 10.73
N GLU A 374 -36.96 7.38 11.74
CA GLU A 374 -37.41 6.04 12.11
C GLU A 374 -38.44 5.53 11.09
N THR A 375 -38.46 4.21 10.81
CA THR A 375 -39.75 3.51 10.68
C THR A 375 -39.63 2.03 11.04
N LYS A 376 -40.67 1.60 11.77
CA LYS A 376 -40.93 0.31 12.40
C LYS A 376 -41.21 -0.80 11.38
N SER A 377 -40.90 -2.05 11.73
CA SER A 377 -41.56 -3.21 11.14
C SER A 377 -41.93 -4.23 12.23
N SER A 378 -43.17 -4.72 12.15
CA SER A 378 -43.67 -5.86 12.92
C SER A 378 -43.56 -7.14 12.09
N PRO A 379 -43.37 -8.31 12.73
CA PRO A 379 -43.04 -9.58 12.07
C PRO A 379 -44.18 -10.59 12.12
N GLU A 380 -44.21 -11.55 11.20
CA GLU A 380 -44.77 -12.89 11.41
C GLU A 380 -44.14 -13.82 10.36
N LYS A 381 -43.37 -14.87 10.72
CA LYS A 381 -43.67 -16.14 11.42
C LYS A 381 -43.66 -17.29 10.39
N THR A 382 -42.69 -18.20 10.50
CA THR A 382 -42.83 -19.65 10.85
C THR A 382 -43.54 -20.49 9.78
N ASN A 383 -43.11 -21.69 9.38
CA ASN A 383 -42.70 -22.86 10.16
C ASN A 383 -42.16 -23.92 9.15
N VAL A 384 -41.05 -24.62 9.45
CA VAL A 384 -40.97 -26.01 9.96
C VAL A 384 -41.20 -27.06 8.86
N THR A 385 -40.16 -27.75 8.35
CA THR A 385 -39.66 -29.13 8.71
C THR A 385 -40.66 -30.22 8.24
N PRO A 386 -40.33 -31.53 8.04
CA PRO A 386 -39.16 -32.23 8.55
C PRO A 386 -38.59 -33.45 7.76
N THR A 387 -37.46 -33.95 8.28
CA THR A 387 -37.01 -35.37 8.38
C THR A 387 -36.96 -36.30 7.17
N ALA A 388 -35.80 -36.97 7.00
CA ALA A 388 -35.56 -38.31 7.56
C ALA A 388 -34.06 -38.68 7.45
N VAL A 389 -33.38 -38.92 8.58
CA VAL A 389 -32.97 -40.25 9.12
C VAL A 389 -31.83 -40.87 8.29
N GLU A 390 -30.57 -40.59 8.63
CA GLU A 390 -29.70 -41.37 9.54
C GLU A 390 -29.54 -42.86 9.18
N THR A 391 -28.32 -43.26 8.79
CA THR A 391 -27.72 -44.49 9.34
C THR A 391 -26.20 -44.40 9.33
N VAL A 392 -25.62 -44.74 10.47
CA VAL A 392 -24.20 -44.76 10.83
C VAL A 392 -23.67 -46.19 10.68
N ALA A 393 -22.40 -46.36 10.28
CA ALA A 393 -21.39 -47.24 10.92
C ALA A 393 -20.20 -47.50 9.97
N THR A 394 -19.02 -46.92 10.24
CA THR A 394 -17.82 -47.51 10.88
C THR A 394 -16.77 -48.12 9.93
N ALA A 395 -15.64 -47.40 9.88
CA ALA A 395 -14.27 -47.83 10.18
C ALA A 395 -13.38 -48.57 9.16
N SER A 396 -12.17 -48.00 9.08
CA SER A 396 -10.85 -48.62 8.82
C SER A 396 -10.46 -48.91 7.38
N THR A 397 -9.49 -48.14 6.86
CA THR A 397 -8.15 -48.61 6.46
C THR A 397 -7.34 -47.44 5.88
N ALA A 398 -6.09 -47.27 6.33
CA ALA A 398 -5.13 -46.40 5.66
C ALA A 398 -4.74 -47.00 4.31
N PRO A 399 -4.51 -46.17 3.27
CA PRO A 399 -3.38 -46.48 2.40
C PRO A 399 -2.59 -45.25 1.89
N VAL A 400 -1.27 -45.44 1.89
CA VAL A 400 -0.36 -45.21 0.76
C VAL A 400 -0.25 -43.76 0.23
N VAL A 401 0.91 -43.16 0.52
CA VAL A 401 1.42 -41.97 -0.16
C VAL A 401 1.72 -42.32 -1.62
N THR A 402 0.84 -41.90 -2.54
CA THR A 402 1.13 -41.82 -3.97
C THR A 402 1.76 -40.46 -4.27
N THR A 403 2.94 -40.50 -4.90
CA THR A 403 3.66 -39.35 -5.45
C THR A 403 2.82 -38.66 -6.53
N ALA A 404 2.15 -37.55 -6.18
CA ALA A 404 1.50 -36.68 -7.14
C ALA A 404 2.55 -35.77 -7.80
N THR A 405 2.83 -36.00 -9.08
CA THR A 405 3.58 -35.10 -9.95
C THR A 405 2.78 -33.82 -10.19
N SER A 406 3.17 -32.72 -9.55
CA SER A 406 2.58 -31.38 -9.77
C SER A 406 2.97 -30.87 -11.16
N GLN A 407 1.99 -30.66 -12.05
CA GLN A 407 2.22 -30.03 -13.36
C GLN A 407 2.03 -28.51 -13.26
N ARG A 408 3.12 -27.73 -13.31
CA ARG A 408 3.06 -26.29 -13.56
C ARG A 408 2.48 -26.05 -14.97
N GLY A 409 1.61 -25.04 -15.12
CA GLY A 409 1.08 -24.62 -16.43
C GLY A 409 -0.45 -24.75 -16.61
N THR A 410 -1.19 -25.13 -15.56
CA THR A 410 -2.66 -25.20 -15.61
C THR A 410 -3.29 -24.00 -14.89
N CYS A 411 -4.06 -23.17 -15.60
CA CYS A 411 -4.87 -22.10 -15.02
C CYS A 411 -6.21 -21.96 -15.77
N ARG A 412 -7.30 -21.76 -15.01
CA ARG A 412 -8.66 -21.57 -15.53
C ARG A 412 -9.19 -20.18 -15.17
N LEU A 413 -10.10 -19.66 -15.98
CA LEU A 413 -10.82 -18.41 -15.70
C LEU A 413 -12.18 -18.74 -15.10
N HIS A 414 -12.61 -18.00 -14.09
CA HIS A 414 -13.95 -18.16 -13.51
C HIS A 414 -14.70 -16.83 -13.60
N CYS A 415 -15.76 -16.79 -14.42
CA CYS A 415 -16.67 -15.66 -14.45
C CYS A 415 -17.52 -15.66 -13.18
N GLN A 416 -17.37 -14.64 -12.34
CA GLN A 416 -18.14 -14.50 -11.10
C GLN A 416 -19.59 -14.12 -11.36
N ASP A 417 -19.85 -13.39 -12.45
CA ASP A 417 -21.18 -12.91 -12.83
C ASP A 417 -22.10 -14.10 -13.14
N CYS A 418 -21.63 -15.01 -13.99
CA CYS A 418 -22.40 -16.17 -14.45
C CYS A 418 -22.06 -17.47 -13.70
N ASN A 419 -21.05 -17.46 -12.83
CA ASN A 419 -20.49 -18.65 -12.19
C ASN A 419 -20.02 -19.74 -13.18
N VAL A 420 -19.46 -19.32 -14.32
CA VAL A 420 -18.97 -20.21 -15.40
C VAL A 420 -17.46 -20.32 -15.35
N VAL A 421 -16.93 -21.55 -15.42
CA VAL A 421 -15.49 -21.81 -15.54
C VAL A 421 -15.13 -21.95 -17.02
N CYS A 422 -14.12 -21.20 -17.46
CA CYS A 422 -13.59 -21.20 -18.82
C CYS A 422 -12.16 -21.73 -18.79
N GLU A 423 -11.85 -22.70 -19.64
CA GLU A 423 -10.52 -23.32 -19.75
C GLU A 423 -9.52 -22.44 -20.52
N SER A 424 -10.01 -21.46 -21.28
CA SER A 424 -9.18 -20.52 -22.03
C SER A 424 -9.74 -19.11 -22.08
N VAL A 425 -8.86 -18.13 -22.34
CA VAL A 425 -9.24 -16.74 -22.65
C VAL A 425 -10.20 -16.70 -23.85
N SER A 426 -10.02 -17.56 -24.85
CA SER A 426 -10.91 -17.62 -26.02
C SER A 426 -12.33 -18.05 -25.64
N GLN A 427 -12.47 -19.04 -24.76
CA GLN A 427 -13.77 -19.46 -24.24
C GLN A 427 -14.41 -18.37 -23.39
N TYR A 428 -13.64 -17.70 -22.53
CA TYR A 428 -14.13 -16.57 -21.75
C TYR A 428 -14.60 -15.42 -22.66
N LYS A 429 -13.85 -15.12 -23.73
CA LYS A 429 -14.20 -14.11 -24.74
C LYS A 429 -15.53 -14.44 -25.44
N LEU A 430 -15.76 -15.71 -25.75
CA LEU A 430 -17.02 -16.16 -26.34
C LEU A 430 -18.18 -16.05 -25.34
N HIS A 431 -17.93 -16.44 -24.08
CA HIS A 431 -18.89 -16.37 -22.99
C HIS A 431 -19.40 -14.93 -22.74
N VAL A 432 -18.51 -13.95 -22.57
CA VAL A 432 -18.92 -12.56 -22.28
C VAL A 432 -19.63 -11.86 -23.44
N ARG A 433 -19.45 -12.37 -24.67
CA ARG A 433 -20.16 -11.87 -25.86
C ARG A 433 -21.55 -12.48 -26.02
N HIS A 434 -21.84 -13.57 -25.33
CA HIS A 434 -23.12 -14.25 -25.40
C HIS A 434 -24.21 -13.42 -24.71
N TRP A 435 -25.44 -13.48 -25.23
CA TRP A 435 -26.57 -12.70 -24.73
C TRP A 435 -26.91 -13.02 -23.26
N GLU A 436 -26.67 -14.26 -22.82
CA GLU A 436 -26.89 -14.68 -21.44
C GLU A 436 -26.01 -13.92 -20.44
N HIS A 437 -24.75 -13.65 -20.80
CA HIS A 437 -23.85 -12.87 -19.95
C HIS A 437 -24.30 -11.41 -19.87
N LYS A 438 -24.67 -10.81 -21.02
CA LYS A 438 -25.23 -9.44 -21.05
C LYS A 438 -26.52 -9.32 -20.22
N LYS A 439 -27.40 -10.32 -20.31
CA LYS A 439 -28.60 -10.39 -19.48
C LYS A 439 -28.25 -10.48 -18.00
N MET A 440 -27.27 -11.31 -17.64
CA MET A 440 -26.80 -11.43 -16.25
C MET A 440 -26.26 -10.09 -15.72
N LEU A 441 -25.49 -9.34 -16.53
CA LEU A 441 -25.04 -8.00 -16.14
C LEU A 441 -26.22 -7.04 -15.93
N GLY A 442 -27.22 -7.10 -16.81
CA GLY A 442 -28.47 -6.35 -16.66
C GLY A 442 -29.22 -6.69 -15.37
N ASP A 443 -29.28 -7.97 -15.01
CA ASP A 443 -29.92 -8.45 -13.77
C ASP A 443 -29.13 -8.04 -12.52
N ILE A 444 -27.78 -8.00 -12.59
CA ILE A 444 -26.91 -7.65 -11.46
C ILE A 444 -26.87 -6.12 -11.24
N PHE A 445 -26.76 -5.32 -12.30
CA PHE A 445 -26.43 -3.89 -12.22
C PHE A 445 -27.52 -2.96 -12.75
N GLY A 446 -28.57 -3.48 -13.39
CA GLY A 446 -29.60 -2.70 -14.08
C GLY A 446 -29.32 -2.56 -15.59
N PRO A 447 -30.27 -2.00 -16.37
CA PRO A 447 -30.13 -1.89 -17.82
C PRO A 447 -28.92 -1.03 -18.19
N GLY A 448 -27.99 -1.61 -18.96
CA GLY A 448 -26.81 -0.96 -19.53
C GLY A 448 -27.05 -0.42 -20.94
N ASP A 449 -26.00 0.16 -21.53
CA ASP A 449 -26.05 0.72 -22.90
C ASP A 449 -25.96 -0.42 -23.94
N GLU A 450 -27.06 -0.70 -24.66
CA GLU A 450 -27.22 -1.87 -25.54
C GLU A 450 -26.21 -1.90 -26.71
N ASP A 451 -25.65 -0.75 -27.09
CA ASP A 451 -24.77 -0.57 -28.25
C ASP A 451 -23.26 -0.74 -27.96
N SER A 452 -22.88 -1.11 -26.73
CA SER A 452 -21.46 -1.27 -26.36
C SER A 452 -20.83 -2.53 -26.97
N LYS A 453 -19.79 -2.36 -27.80
CA LYS A 453 -18.96 -3.46 -28.29
C LYS A 453 -18.07 -3.97 -27.16
N ALA A 454 -18.27 -5.23 -26.76
CA ALA A 454 -17.48 -5.90 -25.72
C ALA A 454 -15.97 -5.77 -25.97
N CYS A 455 -15.30 -4.93 -25.18
CA CYS A 455 -13.86 -4.78 -25.19
C CYS A 455 -13.24 -5.71 -24.16
N ILE A 456 -12.27 -6.53 -24.58
CA ILE A 456 -11.74 -7.59 -23.74
C ILE A 456 -10.26 -7.31 -23.47
N PRO A 457 -9.86 -7.05 -22.21
CA PRO A 457 -8.50 -6.68 -21.88
C PRO A 457 -7.52 -7.87 -22.04
N SER A 458 -6.22 -7.59 -21.94
CA SER A 458 -5.20 -8.63 -21.87
C SER A 458 -5.24 -9.35 -20.53
N PHE A 459 -4.99 -10.67 -20.55
CA PHE A 459 -4.98 -11.54 -19.39
C PHE A 459 -3.54 -11.96 -19.05
N THR A 460 -2.68 -10.99 -18.81
CA THR A 460 -1.23 -11.21 -18.63
C THR A 460 -0.89 -12.15 -17.46
N LEU A 461 -1.61 -12.03 -16.33
CA LEU A 461 -1.43 -12.95 -15.19
C LEU A 461 -1.80 -14.39 -15.56
N TYR A 462 -2.91 -14.57 -16.28
CA TYR A 462 -3.34 -15.90 -16.74
C TYR A 462 -2.31 -16.52 -17.70
N GLU A 463 -1.82 -15.75 -18.66
CA GLU A 463 -0.78 -16.18 -19.60
C GLU A 463 0.51 -16.58 -18.85
N TYR A 464 0.90 -15.79 -17.85
CA TYR A 464 2.05 -16.11 -16.99
C TYR A 464 1.84 -17.40 -16.20
N LEU A 465 0.67 -17.59 -15.56
CA LEU A 465 0.35 -18.78 -14.77
C LEU A 465 0.36 -20.06 -15.61
N ARG A 466 0.01 -19.96 -16.90
CA ARG A 466 0.05 -21.08 -17.86
C ARG A 466 1.42 -21.36 -18.43
N ASN A 467 2.40 -20.48 -18.24
CA ASN A 467 3.77 -20.74 -18.68
C ASN A 467 4.42 -21.79 -17.76
N PRO A 468 4.72 -23.01 -18.25
CA PRO A 468 5.37 -24.04 -17.42
C PRO A 468 6.81 -23.67 -17.05
N GLU A 469 7.46 -22.79 -17.81
CA GLU A 469 8.84 -22.34 -17.59
C GLU A 469 8.96 -21.19 -16.59
N ARG A 470 7.85 -20.77 -15.97
CA ARG A 470 7.90 -19.66 -15.01
C ARG A 470 8.76 -20.01 -13.79
N THR A 471 9.55 -19.03 -13.36
CA THR A 471 10.49 -19.19 -12.24
C THR A 471 9.89 -18.79 -10.90
N GLU A 472 9.01 -17.78 -10.87
CA GLU A 472 8.46 -17.27 -9.62
C GLU A 472 7.25 -18.11 -9.14
N PRO A 473 7.18 -18.48 -7.85
CA PRO A 473 6.01 -19.12 -7.27
C PRO A 473 4.87 -18.12 -7.11
N ILE A 474 3.65 -18.50 -7.48
CA ILE A 474 2.46 -17.66 -7.35
C ILE A 474 1.42 -18.38 -6.51
N ILE A 475 1.23 -17.91 -5.28
CA ILE A 475 0.20 -18.43 -4.36
C ILE A 475 -0.93 -17.42 -4.16
N GLY A 476 -2.11 -17.92 -3.79
CA GLY A 476 -3.26 -17.06 -3.46
C GLY A 476 -4.02 -16.49 -4.66
N VAL A 477 -3.86 -17.05 -5.87
CA VAL A 477 -4.60 -16.60 -7.07
C VAL A 477 -6.12 -16.67 -6.86
N TYR A 478 -6.60 -17.69 -6.17
CA TYR A 478 -8.02 -17.86 -5.82
C TYR A 478 -8.53 -16.80 -4.82
N LEU A 479 -7.63 -16.06 -4.17
CA LEU A 479 -7.94 -14.88 -3.32
C LEU A 479 -7.88 -13.57 -4.10
N LEU A 480 -7.60 -13.63 -5.41
CA LEU A 480 -7.68 -12.49 -6.32
C LEU A 480 -9.00 -12.49 -7.10
N VAL A 481 -9.53 -11.30 -7.33
CA VAL A 481 -10.61 -11.06 -8.28
C VAL A 481 -10.16 -10.01 -9.28
N MET A 482 -10.07 -10.37 -10.56
CA MET A 482 -9.80 -9.45 -11.65
C MET A 482 -11.09 -8.73 -12.04
N CYS A 483 -11.14 -7.43 -11.81
CA CYS A 483 -12.25 -6.59 -12.26
C CYS A 483 -11.99 -6.09 -13.68
N VAL A 484 -12.96 -6.31 -14.57
CA VAL A 484 -12.96 -5.84 -15.96
C VAL A 484 -14.21 -5.01 -16.23
N SER A 485 -14.20 -4.24 -17.31
CA SER A 485 -15.42 -3.66 -17.86
C SER A 485 -15.46 -3.97 -19.34
N THR A 486 -16.46 -4.73 -19.77
CA THR A 486 -16.64 -5.04 -21.20
C THR A 486 -17.22 -3.88 -22.00
N GLU A 487 -17.77 -2.86 -21.35
CA GLU A 487 -18.36 -1.67 -21.99
C GLU A 487 -17.31 -0.76 -22.67
N CYS A 488 -16.06 -0.77 -22.20
CA CYS A 488 -15.02 0.11 -22.74
C CYS A 488 -13.60 -0.47 -22.62
N TRP A 489 -12.67 0.00 -23.45
CA TRP A 489 -11.28 -0.47 -23.40
C TRP A 489 -10.50 0.19 -22.25
N LYS A 490 -10.57 -0.39 -21.05
CA LYS A 490 -9.82 0.05 -19.88
C LYS A 490 -8.89 -1.03 -19.35
N MET A 491 -7.76 -0.61 -18.78
CA MET A 491 -6.83 -1.51 -18.12
C MET A 491 -7.49 -2.09 -16.86
N PRO A 492 -7.50 -3.43 -16.69
CA PRO A 492 -8.13 -4.06 -15.54
C PRO A 492 -7.37 -3.77 -14.24
N PHE A 493 -8.01 -4.08 -13.12
CA PHE A 493 -7.38 -4.07 -11.81
C PHE A 493 -7.80 -5.33 -11.04
N TYR A 494 -7.03 -5.68 -10.02
CA TYR A 494 -7.25 -6.86 -9.19
C TYR A 494 -7.60 -6.44 -7.77
N LEU A 495 -8.60 -7.08 -7.18
CA LEU A 495 -8.86 -7.01 -5.75
C LEU A 495 -8.12 -8.17 -5.08
N CYS A 496 -7.16 -7.86 -4.22
CA CYS A 496 -6.50 -8.86 -3.39
C CYS A 496 -7.16 -8.89 -2.02
N HIS A 497 -7.88 -9.97 -1.74
CA HIS A 497 -8.65 -10.10 -0.50
C HIS A 497 -7.76 -10.44 0.70
N THR A 498 -6.60 -11.03 0.46
CA THR A 498 -5.58 -11.33 1.47
C THR A 498 -4.88 -10.06 1.94
N CYS A 499 -4.38 -9.26 0.99
CA CYS A 499 -3.68 -8.01 1.29
C CYS A 499 -4.63 -6.84 1.55
N GLN A 500 -5.91 -6.98 1.17
CA GLN A 500 -6.91 -5.91 1.20
C GLN A 500 -6.48 -4.70 0.38
N GLU A 501 -6.05 -4.96 -0.86
CA GLU A 501 -5.52 -3.95 -1.79
C GLU A 501 -6.22 -4.01 -3.15
N ILE A 502 -6.27 -2.86 -3.83
CA ILE A 502 -6.63 -2.76 -5.25
C ILE A 502 -5.33 -2.61 -6.04
N ILE A 503 -5.09 -3.52 -6.98
CA ILE A 503 -3.81 -3.64 -7.66
C ILE A 503 -4.02 -3.38 -9.16
N PRO A 504 -3.39 -2.34 -9.74
CA PRO A 504 -3.38 -2.15 -11.18
C PRO A 504 -2.81 -3.36 -11.90
N ALA A 505 -3.36 -3.73 -13.07
CA ALA A 505 -2.94 -4.96 -13.75
C ALA A 505 -1.45 -5.04 -14.12
N ASN A 506 -0.79 -3.91 -14.32
CA ASN A 506 0.65 -3.86 -14.58
C ASN A 506 1.52 -4.12 -13.33
N LEU A 507 0.95 -4.04 -12.13
CA LEU A 507 1.64 -4.26 -10.85
C LEU A 507 1.29 -5.60 -10.19
N VAL A 508 0.39 -6.38 -10.79
CA VAL A 508 -0.10 -7.63 -10.18
C VAL A 508 1.01 -8.64 -9.95
N MET A 509 1.95 -8.77 -10.88
CA MET A 509 3.09 -9.69 -10.73
C MET A 509 3.99 -9.28 -9.57
N THR A 510 4.38 -8.00 -9.52
CA THR A 510 5.21 -7.47 -8.44
C THR A 510 4.55 -7.56 -7.08
N HIS A 511 3.21 -7.43 -7.03
CA HIS A 511 2.44 -7.64 -5.81
C HIS A 511 2.47 -9.11 -5.37
N LEU A 512 2.15 -10.03 -6.27
CA LEU A 512 2.05 -11.47 -5.99
C LEU A 512 3.38 -12.09 -5.56
N THR A 513 4.51 -11.56 -6.04
CA THR A 513 5.85 -12.02 -5.66
C THR A 513 6.45 -11.23 -4.49
N SER A 514 5.69 -10.32 -3.87
CA SER A 514 6.18 -9.50 -2.76
C SER A 514 6.24 -10.28 -1.46
N THR A 515 7.20 -9.93 -0.59
CA THR A 515 7.31 -10.44 0.79
C THR A 515 5.97 -10.30 1.54
N LEU A 516 5.25 -9.20 1.34
CA LEU A 516 3.98 -8.92 2.01
C LEU A 516 2.89 -9.90 1.57
N HIS A 517 2.70 -10.08 0.26
CA HIS A 517 1.67 -10.97 -0.27
C HIS A 517 1.94 -12.43 0.07
N LEU A 518 3.17 -12.90 -0.14
CA LEU A 518 3.55 -14.29 0.15
C LEU A 518 3.32 -14.61 1.64
N ARG A 519 3.81 -13.75 2.52
CA ARG A 519 3.60 -13.89 3.97
C ARG A 519 2.12 -13.86 4.33
N SER A 520 1.38 -12.87 3.84
CA SER A 520 -0.05 -12.71 4.17
C SER A 520 -0.87 -13.90 3.69
N THR A 521 -0.57 -14.42 2.50
CA THR A 521 -1.26 -15.58 1.93
C THR A 521 -1.00 -16.85 2.73
N LEU A 522 0.26 -17.11 3.09
CA LEU A 522 0.62 -18.23 3.97
C LEU A 522 -0.08 -18.09 5.33
N MET A 523 -0.08 -16.92 5.95
CA MET A 523 -0.80 -16.69 7.23
C MET A 523 -2.32 -16.89 7.10
N TYR A 524 -2.92 -16.51 5.96
CA TYR A 524 -4.37 -16.47 5.77
C TYR A 524 -4.99 -17.87 5.63
N GLN A 525 -4.28 -18.84 5.04
CA GLN A 525 -4.82 -20.18 4.79
C GLN A 525 -3.91 -21.36 5.16
N SER A 526 -2.60 -21.13 5.25
CA SER A 526 -1.63 -22.20 5.50
C SER A 526 -0.57 -21.78 6.54
N PRO A 527 -1.00 -21.32 7.73
CA PRO A 527 -0.07 -20.89 8.77
C PRO A 527 0.90 -22.00 9.19
N GLN A 528 0.53 -23.28 8.97
CA GLN A 528 1.39 -24.43 9.21
C GLN A 528 2.60 -24.52 8.27
N CYS A 529 2.57 -23.82 7.13
CA CYS A 529 3.70 -23.77 6.20
C CYS A 529 4.75 -22.75 6.66
N LEU A 530 4.45 -21.92 7.66
CA LEU A 530 5.42 -20.99 8.24
C LEU A 530 6.36 -21.71 9.21
N PRO A 531 7.65 -21.34 9.27
CA PRO A 531 8.58 -21.88 10.26
C PRO A 531 8.08 -21.57 11.67
N PHE A 532 8.09 -22.55 12.57
CA PHE A 532 7.59 -22.33 13.92
C PHE A 532 8.36 -21.23 14.66
N GLY A 533 7.65 -20.40 15.42
CA GLY A 533 8.25 -19.24 16.08
C GLY A 533 8.77 -18.21 15.08
N TRP A 534 8.06 -17.98 13.98
CA TRP A 534 8.51 -17.04 12.96
C TRP A 534 8.59 -15.60 13.50
N GLY A 535 9.59 -14.86 13.02
CA GLY A 535 9.78 -13.44 13.29
C GLY A 535 9.08 -12.54 12.26
N THR A 536 9.14 -11.23 12.51
CA THR A 536 8.64 -10.20 11.57
C THR A 536 9.49 -10.10 10.30
N GLU A 537 10.77 -10.47 10.37
CA GLU A 537 11.72 -10.45 9.25
C GLU A 537 11.94 -11.87 8.71
N MET A 538 11.05 -12.32 7.82
CA MET A 538 11.34 -13.49 7.00
C MET A 538 11.98 -13.04 5.68
N GLY A 539 13.16 -13.59 5.38
CA GLY A 539 13.84 -13.33 4.11
C GLY A 539 12.96 -13.75 2.93
N LEU A 540 13.01 -12.97 1.85
CA LEU A 540 12.22 -13.22 0.63
C LEU A 540 12.46 -14.63 0.06
N GLU A 541 13.70 -15.11 0.08
CA GLU A 541 14.06 -16.45 -0.43
C GLU A 541 13.43 -17.59 0.38
N VAL A 542 13.32 -17.42 1.71
CA VAL A 542 12.60 -18.39 2.56
C VAL A 542 11.12 -18.40 2.18
N LEU A 543 10.50 -17.23 2.05
CA LEU A 543 9.09 -17.12 1.64
C LEU A 543 8.85 -17.70 0.24
N LYS A 544 9.76 -17.49 -0.72
CA LYS A 544 9.68 -18.10 -2.04
C LYS A 544 9.75 -19.62 -1.97
N THR A 545 10.64 -20.17 -1.15
CA THR A 545 10.76 -21.62 -0.94
C THR A 545 9.46 -22.21 -0.38
N LEU A 546 8.88 -21.56 0.63
CA LEU A 546 7.60 -21.97 1.21
C LEU A 546 6.44 -21.82 0.22
N ALA A 547 6.43 -20.75 -0.56
CA ALA A 547 5.43 -20.51 -1.59
C ALA A 547 5.52 -21.53 -2.73
N CYS A 548 6.73 -21.95 -3.13
CA CYS A 548 6.95 -23.02 -4.11
C CYS A 548 6.32 -24.34 -3.63
N GLU A 549 6.55 -24.69 -2.37
CA GLU A 549 6.00 -25.92 -1.79
C GLU A 549 4.47 -25.85 -1.65
N GLU A 550 3.96 -24.71 -1.18
CA GLU A 550 2.52 -24.45 -1.08
C GLU A 550 1.81 -24.54 -2.44
N GLU A 551 2.41 -23.92 -3.46
CA GLU A 551 1.94 -23.98 -4.83
C GLU A 551 1.96 -25.42 -5.37
N ARG A 552 2.97 -26.22 -5.02
CA ARG A 552 3.04 -27.64 -5.38
C ARG A 552 1.91 -28.45 -4.75
N VAL A 553 1.59 -28.18 -3.49
CA VAL A 553 0.54 -28.89 -2.73
C VAL A 553 -0.87 -28.52 -3.21
N ARG A 554 -1.11 -27.25 -3.57
CA ARG A 554 -2.44 -26.73 -3.94
C ARG A 554 -2.71 -26.66 -5.45
N GLY A 555 -1.66 -26.66 -6.27
CA GLY A 555 -1.61 -26.04 -7.61
C GLY A 555 -2.63 -26.48 -8.66
N GLU A 556 -3.26 -27.65 -8.56
CA GLU A 556 -4.25 -28.07 -9.57
C GLU A 556 -5.68 -27.63 -9.23
N ARG A 557 -6.05 -27.64 -7.94
CA ARG A 557 -7.44 -27.34 -7.53
C ARG A 557 -7.71 -25.85 -7.44
N GLU A 558 -6.70 -25.05 -7.13
CA GLU A 558 -6.88 -23.65 -6.74
C GLU A 558 -6.27 -22.62 -7.71
N ASN A 559 -5.69 -23.07 -8.85
CA ASN A 559 -5.22 -22.19 -9.92
C ASN A 559 -6.38 -21.70 -10.81
N VAL A 560 -7.31 -20.99 -10.20
CA VAL A 560 -8.48 -20.38 -10.86
C VAL A 560 -8.43 -18.87 -10.67
N LEU A 561 -8.25 -18.13 -11.78
CA LEU A 561 -8.34 -16.67 -11.76
C LEU A 561 -9.80 -16.26 -11.89
N LYS A 562 -10.34 -15.65 -10.84
CA LYS A 562 -11.71 -15.15 -10.83
C LYS A 562 -11.77 -13.81 -11.55
N VAL A 563 -12.77 -13.64 -12.41
CA VAL A 563 -13.01 -12.44 -13.22
C VAL A 563 -14.41 -11.94 -12.92
N PHE A 564 -14.52 -10.66 -12.60
CA PHE A 564 -15.78 -9.99 -12.31
C PHE A 564 -15.97 -8.85 -13.30
N ASP A 565 -16.94 -9.00 -14.19
CA ASP A 565 -17.26 -7.98 -15.19
C ASP A 565 -18.25 -6.96 -14.60
N ILE A 566 -17.85 -5.70 -14.63
CA ILE A 566 -18.60 -4.61 -14.00
C ILE A 566 -18.84 -3.47 -15.00
N PRO A 567 -20.03 -2.84 -14.97
CA PRO A 567 -20.32 -1.66 -15.79
C PRO A 567 -19.32 -0.54 -15.57
N ASP A 568 -19.10 0.31 -16.58
CA ASP A 568 -18.05 1.33 -16.55
C ASP A 568 -18.21 2.33 -15.39
N SER A 569 -19.46 2.66 -15.08
CA SER A 569 -19.82 3.54 -13.97
C SER A 569 -19.34 2.97 -12.63
N VAL A 570 -19.51 1.68 -12.41
CA VAL A 570 -19.08 0.96 -11.21
C VAL A 570 -17.56 0.79 -11.25
N PHE A 571 -17.00 0.41 -12.39
CA PHE A 571 -15.57 0.21 -12.61
C PHE A 571 -14.75 1.44 -12.22
N HIS A 572 -15.12 2.63 -12.71
CA HIS A 572 -14.41 3.87 -12.42
C HIS A 572 -14.52 4.27 -10.94
N SER A 573 -15.69 4.02 -10.32
CA SER A 573 -15.91 4.33 -8.90
C SER A 573 -15.06 3.47 -7.96
N ILE A 574 -14.74 2.24 -8.36
CA ILE A 574 -13.96 1.27 -7.58
C ILE A 574 -12.46 1.47 -7.81
N LYS A 575 -12.04 1.56 -9.07
CA LYS A 575 -10.62 1.67 -9.47
C LYS A 575 -9.89 2.79 -8.74
N MET A 576 -10.59 3.88 -8.42
CA MET A 576 -10.04 5.09 -7.80
C MET A 576 -10.36 5.20 -6.29
N SER A 577 -10.47 4.08 -5.58
CA SER A 577 -10.82 4.04 -4.15
C SER A 577 -9.94 3.05 -3.37
N SER A 578 -9.89 3.10 -2.03
CA SER A 578 -9.29 1.98 -1.27
C SER A 578 -10.11 0.70 -1.40
N TYR A 579 -9.47 -0.42 -1.10
CA TYR A 579 -10.15 -1.71 -0.97
C TYR A 579 -11.36 -1.65 -0.03
N SER A 580 -11.29 -0.96 1.11
CA SER A 580 -12.44 -0.88 2.03
C SER A 580 -13.63 -0.15 1.40
N SER A 581 -13.36 0.93 0.67
CA SER A 581 -14.36 1.72 -0.06
C SER A 581 -14.94 0.93 -1.22
N ALA A 582 -14.08 0.24 -1.98
CA ALA A 582 -14.48 -0.70 -3.03
C ALA A 582 -15.41 -1.79 -2.48
N MET A 583 -15.04 -2.45 -1.38
CA MET A 583 -15.86 -3.50 -0.77
C MET A 583 -17.19 -2.96 -0.23
N LYS A 584 -17.25 -1.71 0.25
CA LYS A 584 -18.53 -1.06 0.63
C LYS A 584 -19.43 -0.84 -0.58
N ARG A 585 -18.88 -0.36 -1.70
CA ARG A 585 -19.63 -0.17 -2.96
C ARG A 585 -20.07 -1.50 -3.54
N LEU A 586 -19.23 -2.51 -3.40
CA LEU A 586 -19.49 -3.88 -3.83
C LEU A 586 -20.38 -4.67 -2.86
N LYS A 587 -20.76 -4.09 -1.72
CA LYS A 587 -21.54 -4.78 -0.68
C LYS A 587 -22.85 -5.35 -1.24
N ASN A 588 -23.51 -4.62 -2.13
CA ASN A 588 -24.77 -5.06 -2.74
C ASN A 588 -24.60 -6.23 -3.72
N PHE A 589 -23.37 -6.48 -4.18
CA PHE A 589 -23.01 -7.54 -5.12
C PHE A 589 -22.27 -8.70 -4.44
N HIS A 590 -22.25 -8.76 -3.09
CA HIS A 590 -21.51 -9.77 -2.32
C HIS A 590 -21.91 -11.22 -2.67
N ARG A 591 -23.09 -11.43 -3.26
CA ARG A 591 -23.58 -12.75 -3.68
C ARG A 591 -22.78 -13.31 -4.86
N TYR A 592 -22.22 -12.42 -5.69
CA TYR A 592 -21.45 -12.75 -6.88
C TYR A 592 -19.93 -12.74 -6.60
N LEU A 593 -19.48 -11.87 -5.70
CA LEU A 593 -18.09 -11.81 -5.22
C LEU A 593 -17.73 -12.97 -4.27
N LYS A 594 -17.56 -14.16 -4.83
CA LYS A 594 -17.20 -15.37 -4.08
C LYS A 594 -15.69 -15.52 -3.92
N VAL A 595 -15.23 -15.31 -2.69
CA VAL A 595 -13.83 -15.48 -2.30
C VAL A 595 -13.74 -16.46 -1.15
N ASP A 596 -12.70 -17.30 -1.18
CA ASP A 596 -12.47 -18.29 -0.14
C ASP A 596 -12.18 -17.60 1.18
N ARG A 597 -12.86 -18.05 2.23
CA ARG A 597 -12.78 -17.44 3.56
C ARG A 597 -11.45 -17.80 4.24
N PRO A 598 -10.96 -16.96 5.17
CA PRO A 598 -9.77 -17.29 5.94
C PRO A 598 -10.02 -18.54 6.79
N LEU A 599 -8.93 -19.26 7.11
CA LEU A 599 -8.99 -20.31 8.11
C LEU A 599 -9.44 -19.68 9.44
N THR A 600 -10.56 -20.15 9.99
CA THR A 600 -11.07 -19.62 11.27
C THR A 600 -10.31 -20.21 12.44
N PHE A 601 -10.14 -19.44 13.52
CA PHE A 601 -9.46 -19.94 14.71
C PHE A 601 -10.12 -21.20 15.27
N SER A 602 -11.46 -21.28 15.21
CA SER A 602 -12.21 -22.46 15.64
C SER A 602 -11.91 -23.70 14.79
N ALA A 603 -11.79 -23.54 13.47
CA ALA A 603 -11.42 -24.65 12.59
C ALA A 603 -9.99 -25.13 12.89
N HIS A 604 -9.07 -24.19 13.15
CA HIS A 604 -7.69 -24.51 13.53
C HIS A 604 -7.60 -25.28 14.85
N LEU A 605 -8.34 -24.86 15.88
CA LEU A 605 -8.37 -25.56 17.18
C LEU A 605 -8.92 -26.99 17.09
N LYS A 606 -9.86 -27.24 16.17
CA LYS A 606 -10.50 -28.56 15.98
C LYS A 606 -9.65 -29.51 15.14
N ASN A 607 -8.57 -29.03 14.52
CA ASN A 607 -7.70 -29.86 13.70
C ASN A 607 -6.90 -30.85 14.57
N LYS A 608 -7.25 -32.14 14.46
CA LYS A 608 -6.59 -33.23 15.21
C LYS A 608 -5.26 -33.65 14.59
N ASP A 609 -5.04 -33.35 13.31
CA ASP A 609 -3.81 -33.67 12.56
C ASP A 609 -2.78 -32.52 12.65
N ARG A 610 -2.89 -31.66 13.67
CA ARG A 610 -2.00 -30.52 13.85
C ARG A 610 -0.57 -31.00 14.12
N ARG A 611 0.39 -30.43 13.39
CA ARG A 611 1.83 -30.67 13.58
C ARG A 611 2.49 -29.65 14.50
N ILE A 612 1.74 -28.62 14.92
CA ILE A 612 2.27 -27.46 15.63
C ILE A 612 1.57 -27.35 17.00
N PRO A 613 2.33 -27.17 18.10
CA PRO A 613 1.78 -27.07 19.45
C PRO A 613 0.96 -25.78 19.64
N LEU A 614 -0.05 -25.84 20.50
CA LEU A 614 -0.89 -24.69 20.86
C LEU A 614 -0.59 -24.22 22.28
N LEU A 615 0.32 -23.26 22.41
CA LEU A 615 0.71 -22.70 23.70
C LEU A 615 -0.17 -21.52 24.10
N GLY A 616 -0.31 -21.31 25.41
CA GLY A 616 -0.87 -20.07 25.96
C GLY A 616 -2.34 -19.77 25.64
N LEU A 617 -3.13 -20.76 25.19
CA LEU A 617 -4.56 -20.57 24.87
C LEU A 617 -5.38 -20.01 26.04
N GLN A 618 -4.99 -20.31 27.28
CA GLN A 618 -5.62 -19.76 28.49
C GLN A 618 -5.48 -18.24 28.61
N PHE A 619 -4.51 -17.63 27.91
CA PHE A 619 -4.31 -16.19 27.86
C PHE A 619 -5.02 -15.54 26.68
N LEU A 620 -5.69 -16.31 25.82
CA LEU A 620 -6.42 -15.78 24.68
C LEU A 620 -7.91 -15.62 25.04
N VAL A 621 -8.42 -14.41 24.87
CA VAL A 621 -9.82 -14.04 25.13
C VAL A 621 -10.50 -13.77 23.80
N GLN A 622 -11.44 -14.63 23.42
CA GLN A 622 -12.32 -14.42 22.28
C GLN A 622 -13.50 -13.52 22.70
N TYR A 623 -13.80 -12.51 21.88
CA TYR A 623 -14.94 -11.61 22.10
C TYR A 623 -15.70 -11.35 20.80
N SER A 624 -17.03 -11.18 20.91
CA SER A 624 -17.88 -10.86 19.76
C SER A 624 -17.73 -9.40 19.35
N VAL A 625 -17.57 -9.16 18.05
CA VAL A 625 -17.55 -7.84 17.42
C VAL A 625 -18.83 -7.65 16.62
N THR A 626 -19.75 -6.86 17.15
CA THR A 626 -20.95 -6.41 16.43
C THR A 626 -20.62 -5.16 15.63
N ARG A 627 -20.61 -5.26 14.30
CA ARG A 627 -20.61 -4.09 13.39
C ARG A 627 -22.03 -3.80 12.94
N ALA A 628 -22.42 -2.52 12.92
CA ALA A 628 -23.71 -2.10 12.40
C ALA A 628 -23.89 -2.60 10.94
N GLY A 629 -24.94 -3.39 10.70
CA GLY A 629 -25.30 -3.88 9.36
C GLY A 629 -24.54 -5.12 8.85
N ALA A 630 -23.96 -5.94 9.73
CA ALA A 630 -23.44 -7.27 9.39
C ALA A 630 -24.40 -8.38 9.84
N SER A 631 -24.69 -9.35 8.97
CA SER A 631 -25.61 -10.48 9.20
C SER A 631 -25.05 -11.57 10.13
N SER A 632 -23.77 -11.47 10.53
CA SER A 632 -23.14 -12.37 11.50
C SER A 632 -22.13 -11.60 12.38
N PRO A 633 -22.06 -11.88 13.70
CA PRO A 633 -21.05 -11.30 14.56
C PRO A 633 -19.64 -11.74 14.10
N GLY A 634 -18.74 -10.78 13.93
CA GLY A 634 -17.32 -11.08 13.75
C GLY A 634 -16.71 -11.49 15.09
N TRP A 635 -15.58 -12.18 15.06
CA TRP A 635 -14.82 -12.51 16.28
C TRP A 635 -13.53 -11.70 16.33
N GLY A 636 -13.25 -11.14 17.51
CA GLY A 636 -11.96 -10.57 17.87
C GLY A 636 -11.31 -11.40 18.96
N PHE A 637 -9.99 -11.31 19.06
CA PHE A 637 -9.20 -12.00 20.08
C PHE A 637 -8.31 -11.00 20.81
N MET A 638 -8.17 -11.16 22.12
CA MET A 638 -7.22 -10.42 22.94
C MET A 638 -6.26 -11.42 23.56
N CYS A 639 -4.97 -11.31 23.24
CA CYS A 639 -3.92 -12.07 23.91
C CYS A 639 -3.47 -11.30 25.14
N LEU A 640 -3.77 -11.81 26.34
CA LEU A 640 -3.34 -11.23 27.62
C LEU A 640 -1.85 -11.46 27.88
N LEU A 641 -1.26 -12.50 27.27
CA LEU A 641 0.16 -12.80 27.41
C LEU A 641 1.04 -11.76 26.71
N CYS A 642 0.60 -11.34 25.51
CA CYS A 642 1.32 -10.39 24.66
C CYS A 642 0.68 -8.99 24.63
N GLU A 643 -0.42 -8.80 25.36
CA GLU A 643 -1.19 -7.55 25.42
C GLU A 643 -1.68 -7.03 24.06
N ARG A 644 -2.16 -7.95 23.18
CA ARG A 644 -2.53 -7.62 21.79
C ARG A 644 -3.99 -7.91 21.44
N LYS A 645 -4.62 -6.99 20.71
CA LYS A 645 -5.87 -7.22 19.98
C LYS A 645 -5.58 -7.81 18.59
N LEU A 646 -6.34 -8.83 18.21
CA LEU A 646 -6.13 -9.63 17.01
C LEU A 646 -7.49 -9.85 16.33
N SER A 647 -7.49 -9.86 14.99
CA SER A 647 -8.62 -10.37 14.21
C SER A 647 -8.58 -11.90 14.16
N ASP A 648 -9.71 -12.53 13.82
CA ASP A 648 -9.80 -13.99 13.66
C ASP A 648 -8.69 -14.55 12.75
N GLY A 649 -8.51 -13.99 11.55
CA GLY A 649 -7.47 -14.45 10.62
C GLY A 649 -6.01 -14.23 11.08
N LEU A 650 -5.77 -13.35 12.06
CA LEU A 650 -4.41 -13.11 12.60
C LEU A 650 -4.17 -13.80 13.94
N SER A 651 -5.21 -14.33 14.57
CA SER A 651 -5.10 -15.01 15.85
C SER A 651 -4.31 -16.31 15.75
N ILE A 652 -4.54 -17.11 14.70
CA ILE A 652 -3.78 -18.35 14.42
C ILE A 652 -2.31 -18.02 14.20
N ALA A 653 -2.04 -17.00 13.41
CA ALA A 653 -0.69 -16.58 13.12
C ALA A 653 0.03 -16.05 14.38
N HIS A 654 -0.67 -15.30 15.22
CA HIS A 654 -0.08 -14.78 16.46
C HIS A 654 0.36 -15.88 17.43
N ILE A 655 -0.47 -16.91 17.68
CA ILE A 655 -0.16 -17.94 18.69
C ILE A 655 1.09 -18.76 18.37
N HIS A 656 1.48 -18.82 17.09
CA HIS A 656 2.67 -19.53 16.62
C HIS A 656 3.85 -18.61 16.33
N SER A 657 3.68 -17.29 16.53
CA SER A 657 4.74 -16.31 16.33
C SER A 657 5.84 -16.43 17.38
N HIS A 658 7.05 -15.99 17.03
CA HIS A 658 8.19 -15.96 17.94
C HIS A 658 7.83 -15.32 19.28
N GLU A 659 7.24 -14.11 19.23
CA GLU A 659 6.90 -13.31 20.40
C GLU A 659 5.98 -14.07 21.36
N HIS A 660 4.92 -14.69 20.84
CA HIS A 660 3.98 -15.41 21.68
C HIS A 660 4.65 -16.62 22.34
N VAL A 661 5.32 -17.44 21.53
CA VAL A 661 5.95 -18.69 21.97
C VAL A 661 7.03 -18.41 23.00
N THR A 662 7.94 -17.47 22.77
CA THR A 662 9.02 -17.18 23.72
C THR A 662 8.51 -16.52 24.99
N THR A 663 7.51 -15.63 24.89
CA THR A 663 6.88 -15.04 26.08
C THR A 663 6.21 -16.12 26.95
N PHE A 664 5.57 -17.12 26.32
CA PHE A 664 4.98 -18.24 27.04
C PHE A 664 6.07 -19.09 27.69
N LEU A 665 7.07 -19.51 26.91
CA LEU A 665 8.16 -20.36 27.38
C LEU A 665 8.95 -19.71 28.51
N GLU A 666 9.30 -18.42 28.43
CA GLU A 666 10.01 -17.74 29.51
C GLU A 666 9.17 -17.55 30.78
N ARG A 667 7.85 -17.42 30.66
CA ARG A 667 6.96 -17.35 31.84
C ARG A 667 6.72 -18.71 32.47
N ALA A 668 6.55 -19.75 31.67
CA ALA A 668 6.24 -21.10 32.14
C ALA A 668 7.49 -21.91 32.53
N HIS A 669 8.61 -21.63 31.86
CA HIS A 669 9.91 -22.31 31.99
C HIS A 669 11.07 -21.30 31.88
N PRO A 670 11.30 -20.45 32.90
CA PRO A 670 12.29 -19.38 32.84
C PRO A 670 13.70 -19.87 32.49
N GLY A 671 14.36 -19.19 31.56
CA GLY A 671 15.72 -19.50 31.11
C GLY A 671 15.81 -20.47 29.93
N SER A 672 14.71 -21.10 29.53
CA SER A 672 14.70 -22.10 28.44
C SER A 672 14.98 -21.50 27.06
N VAL A 673 14.79 -20.19 26.87
CA VAL A 673 14.97 -19.51 25.57
C VAL A 673 16.28 -18.70 25.51
N LYS A 674 16.97 -18.50 26.65
CA LYS A 674 18.19 -17.68 26.73
C LYS A 674 19.35 -18.18 25.86
N GLU A 675 19.38 -19.47 25.52
CA GLU A 675 20.42 -20.06 24.68
C GLU A 675 20.13 -19.91 23.17
N VAL A 676 18.92 -19.50 22.78
CA VAL A 676 18.50 -19.40 21.38
C VAL A 676 18.80 -18.00 20.82
N LYS A 677 19.92 -17.88 20.09
CA LYS A 677 20.28 -16.63 19.41
C LYS A 677 19.33 -16.34 18.24
N GLU A 678 19.10 -15.06 17.95
CA GLU A 678 18.22 -14.62 16.86
C GLU A 678 18.74 -15.00 15.46
N SER A 679 20.05 -15.20 15.31
CA SER A 679 20.72 -15.59 14.07
C SER A 679 20.90 -17.10 13.89
N ASP A 680 20.37 -17.93 14.78
CA ASP A 680 20.52 -19.40 14.70
C ASP A 680 19.57 -19.98 13.65
N GLU A 681 20.12 -20.64 12.62
CA GLU A 681 19.35 -21.29 11.55
C GLU A 681 18.44 -22.41 12.07
N ARG A 682 18.78 -23.02 13.21
CA ARG A 682 18.00 -24.08 13.87
C ARG A 682 17.00 -23.56 14.88
N ARG A 683 16.89 -22.23 15.05
CA ARG A 683 15.99 -21.60 16.02
C ARG A 683 14.55 -22.09 15.94
N SER A 684 14.00 -22.23 14.74
CA SER A 684 12.62 -22.72 14.57
C SER A 684 12.46 -24.17 15.02
N GLU A 685 13.47 -25.02 14.81
CA GLU A 685 13.48 -26.42 15.28
C GLU A 685 13.56 -26.49 16.80
N ILE A 686 14.46 -25.70 17.40
CA ILE A 686 14.66 -25.65 18.85
C ILE A 686 13.40 -25.14 19.54
N LEU A 687 12.81 -24.04 19.05
CA LEU A 687 11.57 -23.50 19.59
C LEU A 687 10.41 -24.49 19.45
N LEU A 688 10.33 -25.23 18.33
CA LEU A 688 9.30 -26.24 18.12
C LEU A 688 9.43 -27.37 19.13
N ASP A 689 10.64 -27.87 19.36
CA ASP A 689 10.91 -28.92 20.34
C ASP A 689 10.56 -28.46 21.76
N LEU A 690 11.03 -27.27 22.18
CA LEU A 690 10.68 -26.69 23.47
C LEU A 690 9.16 -26.49 23.64
N ALA A 691 8.49 -26.05 22.59
CA ALA A 691 7.04 -25.86 22.63
C ALA A 691 6.28 -27.19 22.70
N GLN A 692 6.75 -28.24 22.03
CA GLN A 692 6.18 -29.59 22.14
C GLN A 692 6.39 -30.18 23.53
N GLN A 693 7.55 -29.94 24.16
CA GLN A 693 7.79 -30.31 25.55
C GLN A 693 6.81 -29.57 26.48
N ALA A 694 6.67 -28.25 26.32
CA ALA A 694 5.76 -27.44 27.12
C ALA A 694 4.28 -27.84 26.97
N GLU A 695 3.81 -28.18 25.75
CA GLU A 695 2.44 -28.65 25.52
C GLU A 695 2.15 -30.01 26.21
N LYS A 696 3.18 -30.86 26.41
CA LYS A 696 3.04 -32.10 27.19
C LYS A 696 2.96 -31.85 28.69
N ILE A 697 3.67 -30.84 29.18
CA ILE A 697 3.73 -30.49 30.61
C ILE A 697 2.46 -29.73 31.04
N HIS A 698 2.02 -28.78 30.22
CA HIS A 698 0.85 -27.95 30.49
C HIS A 698 -0.35 -28.51 29.74
N ALA A 699 -1.39 -28.92 30.46
CA ALA A 699 -2.65 -29.31 29.83
C ALA A 699 -3.14 -28.19 28.90
N MET A 700 -3.59 -28.56 27.69
CA MET A 700 -4.03 -27.62 26.67
C MET A 700 -5.05 -26.63 27.25
N GLY A 701 -4.64 -25.37 27.42
CA GLY A 701 -5.45 -24.34 28.07
C GLY A 701 -6.79 -24.15 27.36
N ARG A 702 -7.86 -23.82 28.11
CA ARG A 702 -9.16 -23.50 27.52
C ARG A 702 -9.18 -22.05 27.04
N LEU A 703 -9.58 -21.84 25.79
CA LEU A 703 -9.88 -20.51 25.25
C LEU A 703 -10.95 -19.84 26.11
N GLN A 704 -10.71 -18.60 26.53
CA GLN A 704 -11.70 -17.82 27.27
C GLN A 704 -12.66 -17.15 26.29
N VAL A 705 -13.97 -17.32 26.47
CA VAL A 705 -14.99 -16.68 25.62
C VAL A 705 -15.75 -15.65 26.45
N SER A 706 -15.75 -14.40 26.01
CA SER A 706 -16.58 -13.34 26.60
C SER A 706 -17.73 -12.95 25.67
N HIS A 707 -18.95 -12.99 26.22
CA HIS A 707 -20.18 -12.53 25.57
C HIS A 707 -20.56 -11.09 25.99
N THR A 708 -19.60 -10.28 26.44
CA THR A 708 -19.88 -8.89 26.82
C THR A 708 -19.81 -7.96 25.62
N HIS A 709 -20.93 -7.28 25.35
CA HIS A 709 -20.97 -6.10 24.50
C HIS A 709 -20.04 -5.03 25.10
N THR A 710 -19.06 -4.53 24.35
CA THR A 710 -18.14 -3.44 24.72
C THR A 710 -17.04 -3.75 25.75
N LEU A 711 -15.79 -3.90 25.28
CA LEU A 711 -14.58 -3.69 26.10
C LEU A 711 -14.19 -2.21 26.00
N HIS A 712 -14.70 -1.37 26.90
CA HIS A 712 -14.16 -0.02 27.10
C HIS A 712 -12.77 -0.12 27.73
N GLN A 713 -11.81 0.65 27.21
CA GLN A 713 -10.56 0.96 27.90
C GLN A 713 -10.92 1.63 29.23
N THR A 714 -10.85 0.91 30.34
CA THR A 714 -10.77 1.51 31.68
C THR A 714 -9.30 1.55 32.11
N CYS A 715 -8.89 2.72 32.58
CA CYS A 715 -7.55 3.06 33.08
C CYS A 715 -6.98 2.04 34.08
N PRO A 716 -5.64 1.96 34.24
CA PRO A 716 -5.02 1.06 35.20
C PRO A 716 -5.36 1.53 36.62
N GLY A 717 -6.00 0.68 37.42
CA GLY A 717 -6.29 0.97 38.83
C GLY A 717 -7.52 0.33 39.46
N LYS A 718 -8.31 -0.49 38.75
CA LYS A 718 -9.42 -1.23 39.39
C LYS A 718 -9.41 -2.72 39.02
N THR A 719 -9.34 -3.55 40.06
CA THR A 719 -9.47 -5.00 40.02
C THR A 719 -10.80 -5.39 39.38
N LEU A 720 -10.77 -6.19 38.32
CA LEU A 720 -11.96 -6.83 37.74
C LEU A 720 -12.41 -7.97 38.68
N GLN A 721 -13.42 -7.71 39.51
CA GLN A 721 -14.20 -8.79 40.11
C GLN A 721 -15.17 -9.32 39.06
N THR A 722 -14.98 -10.58 38.64
CA THR A 722 -15.95 -11.30 37.82
C THR A 722 -16.98 -11.96 38.74
N THR A 723 -18.21 -11.44 38.75
CA THR A 723 -19.34 -12.13 39.37
C THR A 723 -19.79 -13.29 38.47
N THR A 724 -19.17 -14.45 38.65
CA THR A 724 -19.68 -15.70 38.07
C THR A 724 -20.67 -16.34 39.03
N LYS A 725 -21.96 -16.37 38.65
CA LYS A 725 -22.95 -17.26 39.28
C LYS A 725 -22.72 -18.69 38.77
N ASN A 726 -21.70 -19.37 39.29
CA ASN A 726 -21.67 -20.84 39.36
C ASN A 726 -20.54 -21.30 40.32
N PRO A 727 -20.85 -21.95 41.45
CA PRO A 727 -19.86 -22.26 42.47
C PRO A 727 -19.21 -23.61 42.17
N GLN A 728 -18.14 -23.63 41.36
CA GLN A 728 -17.13 -24.69 41.34
C GLN A 728 -16.02 -24.28 40.36
N LEU A 729 -15.06 -23.48 40.81
CA LEU A 729 -13.71 -23.32 40.26
C LEU A 729 -12.92 -22.45 41.25
N TYR A 730 -11.79 -22.96 41.73
CA TYR A 730 -10.93 -22.33 42.74
C TYR A 730 -10.39 -20.96 42.26
N PRO A 731 -10.27 -19.94 43.14
CA PRO A 731 -9.69 -18.66 42.78
C PRO A 731 -8.16 -18.76 42.70
N VAL A 732 -7.59 -18.46 41.53
CA VAL A 732 -6.15 -18.17 41.41
C VAL A 732 -5.95 -16.69 41.73
N VAL A 733 -5.42 -16.42 42.92
CA VAL A 733 -4.97 -15.08 43.34
C VAL A 733 -3.58 -14.85 42.77
N MET A 734 -3.40 -13.84 41.90
CA MET A 734 -2.07 -13.37 41.49
C MET A 734 -1.68 -12.10 42.27
N HIS A 735 -0.57 -12.16 43.01
CA HIS A 735 0.13 -11.00 43.53
C HIS A 735 1.07 -10.42 42.47
N CYS A 736 0.97 -9.12 42.19
CA CYS A 736 1.96 -8.37 41.43
C CYS A 736 3.13 -7.94 42.35
N PRO A 737 4.41 -8.10 41.98
CA PRO A 737 5.51 -7.43 42.68
C PRO A 737 5.65 -5.98 42.18
N HIS A 738 5.63 -5.03 43.12
CA HIS A 738 5.96 -3.62 42.87
C HIS A 738 7.49 -3.43 42.75
N PRO A 739 8.00 -2.58 41.84
CA PRO A 739 9.38 -2.13 41.83
C PRO A 739 9.52 -0.73 42.42
N SER A 740 10.02 -0.60 43.67
CA SER A 740 10.70 0.61 44.16
C SER A 740 11.11 0.50 45.64
N SER A 741 12.39 0.19 45.91
CA SER A 741 13.27 1.02 46.77
C SER A 741 14.63 0.35 46.94
N LEU A 742 15.63 0.85 46.22
CA LEU A 742 17.02 0.80 46.67
C LEU A 742 17.17 1.95 47.68
N ALA A 743 17.16 1.62 48.97
CA ALA A 743 17.64 2.50 50.03
C ALA A 743 18.83 1.83 50.69
N LEU A 744 20.00 2.47 50.53
CA LEU A 744 21.19 2.22 51.31
C LEU A 744 20.91 2.42 52.81
N SER A 745 21.28 1.45 53.63
CA SER A 745 21.82 1.71 54.97
C SER A 745 22.83 0.64 55.36
N LEU A 746 24.09 1.08 55.47
CA LEU A 746 25.18 0.43 56.19
C LEU A 746 24.95 0.56 57.70
N SER A 747 25.14 -0.53 58.45
CA SER A 747 25.52 -0.69 59.87
C SER A 747 25.23 -2.16 60.21
N LEU A 748 26.14 -3.06 60.56
CA LEU A 748 27.48 -3.04 61.14
C LEU A 748 28.32 -4.15 60.50
#